data_AF-A0A182YCZ9-F1
#
_entry.id   AF-A0A182YCZ9-F1
#
_cell.length_a   1.000
_cell.length_b   1.000
_cell.length_c   1.000
_cell.angle_alpha   90.00
_cell.angle_beta   90.00
_cell.angle_gamma   90.00
#
_symmetry.space_group_name_H-M   'P 1'
#
loop_
_entity.id
_entity.type
_entity.pdbx_description
1 polymer ?
#
loop_
_entity_poly.entity_id
_entity_poly.type
_entity_poly.pdbx_seq_one_letter_code
_entity_poly.pdbx_strand_id
1 'polypeptide(L)'
;MDNKFSLRKAVTINTIYAISLTPEKKRLLMQRIYTETHQNEPPLSEDQVRDLCNRLNQCYEVRFESIACAMEIIMKLLTNGVARDTVIGSYRKLLSYVSNVLEPDNCAKLANYLSRISFIVLEGGTPSSDCFPVAIMKCILVLMYRLKVETLAERQPILHAVRSTLEWCRHNSALYNQCGIGTLVRSIILSTKQLPDDVTVATELTVLAHALLDVFYCPQTNAVHPVEVLLRLTYEEIFARLVTEWTAPRSFELLLYVLYGMLKRDIFTHLKLAIVRLLSDAVGGGTRRLVRLLCIGKHLQHGVLRHKVKTILTIVLSHSLFQYEPAKRTVHFRAFLKLIEKTIQDIDLTQLANAKFLCLNIPRAKLNIESVAFVFMVRHLDMLDGISSPSVELDYIYNLIATVNIIYYKRWKVPSFLVKHLIEGLSRYSNCHAFVKNVSQPEQKLQAILSSEARTVQAHKAAENFFGRLPVTVHRIEWLLQLPSNHFGERFIFHQQMAILQERTILCSDDVWATKLLTMFSSKTLVAVLSTGKASATARSNASVLLSKCSLAGPLLKTVLRNIASICRQQRSGGENASHDWMNWVRAVYGTVHTLDSVSSRNLWCELSLIEQQSTCSSSEQRMLLVDLRASLLVAMLPGSKATVQRDRS
;
A
#
# COMPACT_ATOMS: atom_id res chain seq x y z
N MET A 1 -81.41 26.75 28.37
CA MET A 1 -80.18 26.94 29.15
C MET A 1 -80.06 25.74 30.05
N ASP A 2 -79.04 24.89 29.88
CA ASP A 2 -78.49 24.09 30.97
C ASP A 2 -77.17 23.40 30.57
N ASN A 3 -76.16 23.71 31.39
CA ASN A 3 -74.94 23.01 31.76
C ASN A 3 -74.16 22.12 30.77
N LYS A 4 -73.15 22.77 30.17
CA LYS A 4 -71.86 22.22 29.77
C LYS A 4 -71.11 21.62 30.97
N PHE A 5 -71.09 20.30 31.11
CA PHE A 5 -70.12 19.61 31.96
C PHE A 5 -68.76 19.49 31.26
N SER A 6 -67.94 20.52 31.46
CA SER A 6 -66.49 20.49 31.68
C SER A 6 -65.71 19.20 31.31
N LEU A 7 -65.13 19.19 30.11
CA LEU A 7 -64.06 18.29 29.65
C LEU A 7 -62.65 18.76 30.11
N ARG A 8 -62.55 19.56 31.19
CA ARG A 8 -61.30 20.23 31.62
C ARG A 8 -60.54 19.53 32.75
N LYS A 9 -60.81 18.27 33.07
CA LYS A 9 -60.11 17.52 34.15
C LYS A 9 -58.95 16.63 33.71
N ALA A 10 -58.54 16.64 32.44
CA ALA A 10 -57.41 15.83 31.94
C ALA A 10 -56.12 16.64 31.65
N VAL A 11 -56.06 17.93 32.04
CA VAL A 11 -54.93 18.83 31.72
C VAL A 11 -53.85 18.87 32.82
N THR A 12 -54.04 18.19 33.95
CA THR A 12 -53.10 18.21 35.10
C THR A 12 -52.20 16.97 35.18
N ILE A 13 -51.58 16.59 34.07
CA ILE A 13 -50.26 15.90 34.10
C ILE A 13 -49.28 16.65 33.18
N ASN A 14 -49.54 17.92 32.88
CA ASN A 14 -48.51 18.82 32.37
C ASN A 14 -47.88 19.51 33.58
N THR A 15 -46.55 19.44 33.67
CA THR A 15 -45.69 20.09 34.68
C THR A 15 -45.73 19.55 36.12
N ILE A 16 -45.41 18.26 36.33
CA ILE A 16 -44.83 17.83 37.61
C ILE A 16 -43.35 17.56 37.42
N TYR A 17 -42.55 18.49 37.92
CA TYR A 17 -41.12 18.34 38.13
C TYR A 17 -40.85 17.19 39.12
N ALA A 18 -39.93 16.30 38.73
CA ALA A 18 -38.93 15.63 39.58
C ALA A 18 -39.31 14.79 40.82
N ILE A 19 -40.58 14.48 41.11
CA ILE A 19 -40.94 13.66 42.29
C ILE A 19 -41.46 12.28 41.87
N SER A 20 -40.55 11.30 41.94
CA SER A 20 -40.74 9.84 41.95
C SER A 20 -42.11 9.29 41.55
N LEU A 21 -42.42 9.27 40.24
CA LEU A 21 -43.38 8.30 39.72
C LEU A 21 -42.96 6.90 40.19
N THR A 22 -43.86 6.20 40.90
CA THR A 22 -43.62 4.81 41.28
C THR A 22 -43.36 3.97 40.03
N PRO A 23 -42.57 2.88 40.11
CA PRO A 23 -42.29 2.04 38.95
C PRO A 23 -43.55 1.55 38.23
N GLU A 24 -44.61 1.25 38.99
CA GLU A 24 -45.91 0.86 38.43
C GLU A 24 -46.55 1.99 37.60
N LYS A 25 -46.54 3.23 38.10
CA LYS A 25 -47.07 4.39 37.37
C LYS A 25 -46.27 4.67 36.10
N LYS A 26 -44.94 4.47 36.13
CA LYS A 26 -44.09 4.60 34.93
C LYS A 26 -44.46 3.56 33.87
N ARG A 27 -44.70 2.30 34.27
CA ARG A 27 -45.09 1.22 33.33
C ARG A 27 -46.46 1.46 32.71
N LEU A 28 -47.45 1.86 33.51
CA LEU A 28 -48.78 2.21 33.01
C LEU A 28 -48.71 3.39 32.03
N LEU A 29 -47.91 4.40 32.34
CA LEU A 29 -47.70 5.54 31.46
C LEU A 29 -46.99 5.14 30.15
N MET A 30 -45.97 4.28 30.22
CA MET A 30 -45.28 3.73 29.04
C MET A 30 -46.23 2.94 28.13
N GLN A 31 -47.07 2.07 28.70
CA GLN A 31 -48.08 1.33 27.93
C GLN A 31 -49.10 2.26 27.28
N ARG A 32 -49.55 3.30 28.00
CA ARG A 32 -50.45 4.30 27.43
C ARG A 32 -49.81 5.02 26.24
N ILE A 33 -48.55 5.43 26.37
CA ILE A 33 -47.78 6.06 25.29
C ILE A 33 -47.63 5.09 24.10
N TYR A 34 -47.35 3.81 24.35
CA TYR A 34 -47.27 2.78 23.32
C TYR A 34 -48.57 2.68 22.51
N THR A 35 -49.70 2.59 23.20
CA THR A 35 -51.03 2.53 22.59
C THR A 35 -51.33 3.81 21.79
N GLU A 36 -51.05 4.98 22.37
CA GLU A 36 -51.22 6.29 21.71
C GLU A 36 -50.35 6.44 20.45
N THR A 37 -49.19 5.80 20.38
CA THR A 37 -48.29 5.86 19.21
C THR A 37 -48.61 4.83 18.12
N HIS A 38 -49.19 3.68 18.49
CA HIS A 38 -49.42 2.57 17.55
C HIS A 38 -50.86 2.47 17.04
N GLN A 39 -51.85 3.06 17.72
CA GLN A 39 -53.27 2.97 17.34
C GLN A 39 -53.83 4.22 16.63
N ASN A 40 -53.11 5.34 16.61
CA ASN A 40 -53.59 6.58 15.98
C ASN A 40 -53.26 6.62 14.47
N GLU A 41 -54.29 6.62 13.64
CA GLU A 41 -54.28 7.09 12.24
C GLU A 41 -55.21 8.31 12.20
N PRO A 42 -54.72 9.57 12.12
CA PRO A 42 -53.56 10.10 11.39
C PRO A 42 -52.26 10.28 12.20
N PRO A 43 -51.11 10.56 11.53
CA PRO A 43 -49.85 10.88 12.20
C PRO A 43 -49.99 12.05 13.19
N LEU A 44 -49.37 11.89 14.36
CA LEU A 44 -49.38 12.88 15.45
C LEU A 44 -48.80 14.23 14.99
N SER A 45 -49.35 15.32 15.51
CA SER A 45 -48.81 16.66 15.26
C SER A 45 -47.47 16.88 16.00
N GLU A 46 -46.71 17.89 15.58
CA GLU A 46 -45.39 18.18 16.17
C GLU A 46 -45.44 18.42 17.69
N ASP A 47 -46.44 19.18 18.16
CA ASP A 47 -46.65 19.44 19.59
C ASP A 47 -47.02 18.18 20.37
N GLN A 48 -47.82 17.29 19.77
CA GLN A 48 -48.17 15.99 20.36
C GLN A 48 -46.94 15.10 20.49
N VAL A 49 -46.08 15.04 19.46
CA VAL A 49 -44.83 14.27 19.52
C VAL A 49 -43.88 14.84 20.59
N ARG A 50 -43.80 16.17 20.72
CA ARG A 50 -42.96 16.84 21.72
C ARG A 50 -43.42 16.53 23.15
N ASP A 51 -44.72 16.63 23.40
CA ASP A 51 -45.31 16.29 24.69
C ASP A 51 -45.12 14.80 25.04
N LEU A 52 -45.36 13.93 24.06
CA LEU A 52 -45.19 12.48 24.21
C LEU A 52 -43.74 12.10 24.50
N CYS A 53 -42.77 12.73 23.83
CA CYS A 53 -41.34 12.60 24.13
C CYS A 53 -40.99 13.05 25.56
N ASN A 54 -41.55 14.16 26.03
CA ASN A 54 -41.34 14.64 27.39
C ASN A 54 -41.89 13.66 28.44
N ARG A 55 -43.07 13.10 28.21
CA ARG A 55 -43.66 12.03 29.06
C ARG A 55 -42.82 10.75 29.00
N LEU A 56 -42.41 10.33 27.81
CA LEU A 56 -41.57 9.14 27.59
C LEU A 56 -40.25 9.23 28.38
N ASN A 57 -39.59 10.39 28.35
CA ASN A 57 -38.35 10.65 29.07
C ASN A 57 -38.42 10.54 30.60
N GLN A 58 -39.63 10.47 31.18
CA GLN A 58 -39.87 10.26 32.61
C GLN A 58 -40.14 8.79 32.96
N CYS A 59 -40.42 7.96 31.95
CA CYS A 59 -40.85 6.57 32.10
C CYS A 59 -39.69 5.56 32.07
N TYR A 60 -38.48 5.97 31.69
CA TYR A 60 -37.35 5.04 31.56
C TYR A 60 -36.97 4.40 32.90
N GLU A 61 -36.86 3.08 32.90
CA GLU A 61 -36.38 2.25 34.01
C GLU A 61 -35.13 1.47 33.60
N VAL A 62 -34.31 1.09 34.58
CA VAL A 62 -33.20 0.15 34.41
C VAL A 62 -33.77 -1.29 34.37
N ARG A 63 -34.64 -1.56 33.39
CA ARG A 63 -35.20 -2.89 33.09
C ARG A 63 -35.29 -3.06 31.57
N PHE A 64 -34.98 -4.25 31.07
CA PHE A 64 -34.93 -4.49 29.63
C PHE A 64 -36.29 -4.25 28.96
N GLU A 65 -37.39 -4.69 29.57
CA GLU A 65 -38.75 -4.54 29.00
C GLU A 65 -39.14 -3.07 28.83
N SER A 66 -38.74 -2.22 29.79
CA SER A 66 -38.96 -0.77 29.72
C SER A 66 -38.19 -0.16 28.55
N ILE A 67 -36.93 -0.56 28.36
CA ILE A 67 -36.09 -0.07 27.27
C ILE A 67 -36.58 -0.58 25.92
N ALA A 68 -36.93 -1.86 25.80
CA ALA A 68 -37.45 -2.45 24.57
C ALA A 68 -38.76 -1.75 24.12
N CYS A 69 -39.69 -1.53 25.04
CA CYS A 69 -40.93 -0.80 24.76
C CYS A 69 -40.64 0.65 24.31
N ALA A 70 -39.72 1.34 24.99
CA ALA A 70 -39.29 2.68 24.59
C ALA A 70 -38.64 2.72 23.20
N MET A 71 -37.81 1.72 22.86
CA MET A 71 -37.20 1.60 21.53
C MET A 71 -38.25 1.45 20.43
N GLU A 72 -39.32 0.67 20.66
CA GLU A 72 -40.43 0.53 19.71
C GLU A 72 -41.18 1.84 19.49
N ILE A 73 -41.49 2.56 20.56
CA ILE A 73 -42.13 3.89 20.50
C ILE A 73 -41.24 4.84 19.69
N ILE A 74 -39.94 4.91 19.99
CA ILE A 74 -38.98 5.77 19.29
C ILE A 74 -38.89 5.42 17.80
N MET A 75 -38.79 4.14 17.46
CA MET A 75 -38.78 3.70 16.05
C MET A 75 -40.03 4.16 15.30
N LYS A 76 -41.21 3.98 15.90
CA LYS A 76 -42.48 4.38 15.28
C LYS A 76 -42.55 5.90 15.07
N LEU A 77 -42.16 6.68 16.08
CA LEU A 77 -42.12 8.14 15.99
C LEU A 77 -41.13 8.63 14.93
N LEU A 78 -39.93 8.04 14.85
CA LEU A 78 -38.93 8.38 13.84
C LEU A 78 -39.41 8.04 12.42
N THR A 79 -40.10 6.91 12.25
CA THR A 79 -40.66 6.49 10.95
C THR A 79 -41.72 7.47 10.46
N ASN A 80 -42.51 8.06 11.35
CA ASN A 80 -43.53 9.06 11.00
C ASN A 80 -42.92 10.40 10.56
N GLY A 81 -41.63 10.67 10.84
CA GLY A 81 -40.89 11.83 10.34
C GLY A 81 -41.19 13.18 11.03
N VAL A 82 -42.08 13.23 12.02
CA VAL A 82 -42.50 14.47 12.72
C VAL A 82 -41.63 14.74 13.96
N ALA A 83 -41.26 16.02 14.20
CA ALA A 83 -40.48 16.47 15.36
C ALA A 83 -39.16 15.71 15.59
N ARG A 84 -38.48 15.32 14.51
CA ARG A 84 -37.35 14.37 14.49
C ARG A 84 -36.27 14.66 15.55
N ASP A 85 -35.87 15.91 15.71
CA ASP A 85 -34.82 16.30 16.68
C ASP A 85 -35.23 16.05 18.13
N THR A 86 -36.52 16.22 18.44
CA THR A 86 -37.06 15.94 19.78
C THR A 86 -37.04 14.44 20.08
N VAL A 87 -37.39 13.63 19.07
CA VAL A 87 -37.37 12.16 19.18
C VAL A 87 -35.92 11.66 19.31
N ILE A 88 -34.99 12.22 18.54
CA ILE A 88 -33.55 11.97 18.63
C ILE A 88 -33.01 12.32 20.03
N GLY A 89 -33.43 13.45 20.61
CA GLY A 89 -33.06 13.84 21.97
C GLY A 89 -33.56 12.85 23.03
N SER A 90 -34.80 12.36 22.90
CA SER A 90 -35.36 11.35 23.81
C SER A 90 -34.66 10.00 23.68
N TYR A 91 -34.30 9.61 22.46
CA TYR A 91 -33.52 8.41 22.22
C TYR A 91 -32.10 8.51 22.80
N ARG A 92 -31.42 9.65 22.64
CA ARG A 92 -30.12 9.89 23.27
C ARG A 92 -30.19 9.75 24.79
N LYS A 93 -31.27 10.22 25.41
CA LYS A 93 -31.53 10.01 26.84
C LYS A 93 -31.78 8.54 27.18
N LEU A 94 -32.52 7.80 26.35
CA LEU A 94 -32.72 6.36 26.56
C LEU A 94 -31.40 5.58 26.54
N LEU A 95 -30.47 5.92 25.63
CA LEU A 95 -29.18 5.25 25.50
C LEU A 95 -28.32 5.30 26.77
N SER A 96 -28.49 6.30 27.66
CA SER A 96 -27.76 6.32 28.94
C SER A 96 -28.21 5.26 29.94
N TYR A 97 -29.38 4.64 29.75
CA TYR A 97 -29.89 3.56 30.60
C TYR A 97 -29.51 2.18 30.07
N VAL A 98 -29.17 2.08 28.78
CA VAL A 98 -28.91 0.83 28.08
C VAL A 98 -27.77 0.03 28.72
N SER A 99 -26.66 0.67 29.10
CA SER A 99 -25.51 -0.03 29.68
C SER A 99 -25.82 -0.78 30.96
N ASN A 100 -26.86 -0.38 31.70
CA ASN A 100 -27.21 -0.90 33.01
C ASN A 100 -28.18 -2.09 32.96
N VAL A 101 -28.74 -2.41 31.79
CA VAL A 101 -29.70 -3.52 31.60
C VAL A 101 -29.15 -4.65 30.73
N LEU A 102 -27.87 -4.59 30.38
CA LEU A 102 -27.25 -5.55 29.46
C LEU A 102 -27.09 -6.91 30.12
N GLU A 103 -27.71 -7.90 29.51
CA GLU A 103 -27.62 -9.32 29.87
C GLU A 103 -27.39 -10.14 28.58
N PRO A 104 -26.75 -11.33 28.65
CA PRO A 104 -26.47 -12.14 27.46
C PRO A 104 -27.71 -12.34 26.58
N ASP A 105 -28.84 -12.67 27.20
CA ASP A 105 -30.10 -13.05 26.56
C ASP A 105 -30.79 -11.91 25.79
N ASN A 106 -30.40 -10.65 26.07
CA ASN A 106 -31.07 -9.47 25.53
C ASN A 106 -30.20 -8.65 24.55
N CYS A 107 -28.92 -9.00 24.42
CA CYS A 107 -27.95 -8.30 23.57
C CYS A 107 -28.34 -8.22 22.11
N ALA A 108 -28.71 -9.36 21.52
CA ALA A 108 -29.07 -9.47 20.12
C ALA A 108 -30.29 -8.60 19.78
N LYS A 109 -31.31 -8.61 20.65
CA LYS A 109 -32.53 -7.80 20.50
C LYS A 109 -32.21 -6.31 20.58
N LEU A 110 -31.43 -5.91 21.57
CA LEU A 110 -31.02 -4.52 21.75
C LEU A 110 -30.19 -4.02 20.54
N ALA A 111 -29.20 -4.80 20.10
CA ALA A 111 -28.40 -4.45 18.92
C ALA A 111 -29.25 -4.30 17.65
N ASN A 112 -30.27 -5.13 17.48
CA ASN A 112 -31.21 -4.99 16.38
C ASN A 112 -31.98 -3.66 16.44
N TYR A 113 -32.50 -3.26 17.62
CA TYR A 113 -33.13 -1.95 17.80
C TYR A 113 -32.17 -0.79 17.46
N LEU A 114 -30.93 -0.85 17.98
CA LEU A 114 -29.91 0.17 17.69
C LEU A 114 -29.66 0.29 16.17
N SER A 115 -29.52 -0.84 15.47
CA SER A 115 -29.31 -0.87 14.02
C SER A 115 -30.50 -0.29 13.24
N ARG A 116 -31.74 -0.71 13.57
CA ARG A 116 -32.96 -0.24 12.89
C ARG A 116 -33.18 1.25 13.07
N ILE A 117 -33.00 1.76 14.30
CA ILE A 117 -33.10 3.19 14.58
C ILE A 117 -32.03 3.96 13.80
N SER A 118 -30.78 3.48 13.80
CA SER A 118 -29.72 4.10 12.98
C SER A 118 -30.10 4.17 11.50
N PHE A 119 -30.65 3.09 10.94
CA PHE A 119 -31.06 3.03 9.54
C PHE A 119 -32.18 4.03 9.20
N ILE A 120 -33.26 4.06 9.99
CA ILE A 120 -34.37 5.02 9.82
C ILE A 120 -33.84 6.46 9.81
N VAL A 121 -32.88 6.77 10.70
CA VAL A 121 -32.35 8.13 10.79
C VAL A 121 -31.38 8.45 9.66
N LEU A 122 -30.65 7.47 9.12
CA LEU A 122 -29.79 7.66 7.95
C LEU A 122 -30.59 7.86 6.65
N GLU A 123 -31.70 7.14 6.46
CA GLU A 123 -32.54 7.28 5.25
C GLU A 123 -33.19 8.66 5.15
N GLY A 124 -33.54 9.27 6.28
CA GLY A 124 -34.35 10.49 6.26
C GLY A 124 -33.59 11.82 6.18
N GLY A 125 -32.30 11.88 5.77
CA GLY A 125 -31.61 13.13 5.44
C GLY A 125 -30.16 13.26 5.89
N THR A 126 -29.55 14.44 5.71
CA THR A 126 -28.15 14.72 6.09
C THR A 126 -27.98 14.69 7.62
N PRO A 127 -27.15 13.77 8.17
CA PRO A 127 -27.01 13.62 9.60
C PRO A 127 -26.20 14.76 10.22
N SER A 128 -26.76 15.38 11.26
CA SER A 128 -26.06 16.37 12.09
C SER A 128 -24.98 15.69 12.96
N SER A 129 -23.90 16.42 13.27
CA SER A 129 -22.90 15.97 14.26
C SER A 129 -23.48 15.80 15.66
N ASP A 130 -24.57 16.49 15.98
CA ASP A 130 -25.20 16.50 17.30
C ASP A 130 -26.12 15.30 17.57
N CYS A 131 -26.19 14.36 16.63
CA CYS A 131 -26.96 13.12 16.75
C CYS A 131 -26.41 12.16 17.84
N PHE A 132 -26.91 10.92 17.86
CA PHE A 132 -26.58 9.88 18.85
C PHE A 132 -25.45 8.87 18.49
N PRO A 133 -24.63 8.99 17.41
CA PRO A 133 -23.76 7.89 16.98
C PRO A 133 -22.68 7.54 18.03
N VAL A 134 -22.17 8.53 18.77
CA VAL A 134 -21.22 8.31 19.88
C VAL A 134 -21.86 7.50 21.01
N ALA A 135 -23.12 7.77 21.34
CA ALA A 135 -23.84 7.06 22.40
C ALA A 135 -24.11 5.60 21.99
N ILE A 136 -24.54 5.37 20.75
CA ILE A 136 -24.69 4.00 20.21
C ILE A 136 -23.36 3.26 20.24
N MET A 137 -22.28 3.90 19.79
CA MET A 137 -20.97 3.25 19.79
C MET A 137 -20.53 2.82 21.19
N LYS A 138 -20.75 3.66 22.21
CA LYS A 138 -20.50 3.28 23.61
C LYS A 138 -21.34 2.07 24.02
N CYS A 139 -22.62 2.04 23.68
CA CYS A 139 -23.48 0.88 23.94
C CYS A 139 -22.95 -0.39 23.26
N ILE A 140 -22.54 -0.31 22.00
CA ILE A 140 -21.95 -1.44 21.24
C ILE A 140 -20.64 -1.91 21.89
N LEU A 141 -19.76 -1.00 22.29
CA LEU A 141 -18.53 -1.37 22.98
C LEU A 141 -18.81 -2.11 24.30
N VAL A 142 -19.78 -1.63 25.08
CA VAL A 142 -20.17 -2.31 26.33
C VAL A 142 -20.77 -3.68 26.02
N LEU A 143 -21.62 -3.81 24.99
CA LEU A 143 -22.16 -5.09 24.52
C LEU A 143 -21.04 -6.10 24.20
N MET A 144 -19.99 -5.67 23.51
CA MET A 144 -18.90 -6.54 23.06
C MET A 144 -17.91 -6.93 24.18
N TYR A 145 -17.74 -6.10 25.21
CA TYR A 145 -16.78 -6.37 26.30
C TYR A 145 -17.39 -6.99 27.55
N ARG A 146 -18.61 -6.58 27.92
CA ARG A 146 -19.18 -6.95 29.21
C ARG A 146 -19.68 -8.39 29.22
N LEU A 147 -19.99 -8.96 28.07
CA LEU A 147 -20.73 -10.21 27.96
C LEU A 147 -20.01 -11.20 27.05
N LYS A 148 -19.88 -12.44 27.52
CA LYS A 148 -19.28 -13.56 26.78
C LYS A 148 -20.32 -14.19 25.85
N VAL A 149 -20.59 -13.51 24.74
CA VAL A 149 -21.47 -14.06 23.70
C VAL A 149 -20.61 -14.96 22.82
N GLU A 150 -20.82 -16.27 22.94
CA GLU A 150 -20.03 -17.30 22.23
C GLU A 150 -20.68 -17.74 20.91
N THR A 151 -21.97 -17.44 20.71
CA THR A 151 -22.71 -17.88 19.51
C THR A 151 -22.65 -16.85 18.39
N LEU A 152 -22.38 -17.30 17.15
CA LEU A 152 -22.33 -16.41 15.98
C LEU A 152 -23.70 -15.75 15.70
N ALA A 153 -24.80 -16.46 15.93
CA ALA A 153 -26.16 -15.98 15.66
C ALA A 153 -26.51 -14.74 16.51
N GLU A 154 -26.09 -14.70 17.78
CA GLU A 154 -26.33 -13.56 18.67
C GLU A 154 -25.39 -12.38 18.40
N ARG A 155 -24.20 -12.66 17.86
CA ARG A 155 -23.20 -11.64 17.49
C ARG A 155 -23.50 -10.96 16.17
N GLN A 156 -24.18 -11.63 15.23
CA GLN A 156 -24.56 -11.05 13.95
C GLN A 156 -25.36 -9.72 14.08
N PRO A 157 -26.42 -9.63 14.92
CA PRO A 157 -27.11 -8.36 15.18
C PRO A 157 -26.18 -7.25 15.69
N ILE A 158 -25.17 -7.62 16.49
CA ILE A 158 -24.20 -6.65 17.03
C ILE A 158 -23.27 -6.13 15.94
N LEU A 159 -22.75 -7.00 15.07
CA LEU A 159 -21.99 -6.58 13.89
C LEU A 159 -22.84 -5.74 12.92
N HIS A 160 -24.13 -6.04 12.81
CA HIS A 160 -25.03 -5.23 12.00
C HIS A 160 -25.19 -3.82 12.59
N ALA A 161 -25.32 -3.70 13.93
CA ALA A 161 -25.32 -2.41 14.61
C ALA A 161 -23.98 -1.66 14.44
N VAL A 162 -22.84 -2.37 14.45
CA VAL A 162 -21.53 -1.80 14.14
C VAL A 162 -21.54 -1.21 12.73
N ARG A 163 -21.95 -1.99 11.72
CA ARG A 163 -22.03 -1.52 10.32
C ARG A 163 -22.89 -0.25 10.21
N SER A 164 -24.08 -0.27 10.81
CA SER A 164 -24.99 0.88 10.81
C SER A 164 -24.35 2.10 11.49
N THR A 165 -23.55 1.91 12.55
CA THR A 165 -22.81 2.98 13.22
C THR A 165 -21.67 3.52 12.35
N LEU A 166 -20.96 2.65 11.64
CA LEU A 166 -19.89 3.05 10.72
C LEU A 166 -20.44 3.89 9.55
N GLU A 167 -21.64 3.58 9.03
CA GLU A 167 -22.25 4.33 7.92
C GLU A 167 -22.43 5.83 8.24
N TRP A 168 -22.68 6.19 9.50
CA TRP A 168 -22.71 7.61 9.92
C TRP A 168 -21.42 8.36 9.60
N CYS A 169 -20.28 7.67 9.68
CA CYS A 169 -18.96 8.25 9.46
C CYS A 169 -18.70 8.51 7.97
N ARG A 170 -19.43 7.85 7.08
CA ARG A 170 -19.44 8.15 5.63
C ARG A 170 -20.07 9.51 5.36
N HIS A 171 -21.10 9.88 6.12
CA HIS A 171 -21.83 11.13 5.94
C HIS A 171 -21.21 12.32 6.69
N ASN A 172 -20.42 12.07 7.74
CA ASN A 172 -19.75 13.12 8.50
C ASN A 172 -18.36 12.66 8.95
N SER A 173 -17.31 13.23 8.34
CA SER A 173 -15.91 12.90 8.63
C SER A 173 -15.45 13.35 10.03
N ALA A 174 -16.10 14.35 10.65
CA ALA A 174 -15.79 14.77 12.01
C ALA A 174 -16.08 13.66 13.04
N LEU A 175 -17.04 12.77 12.74
CA LEU A 175 -17.35 11.61 13.56
C LEU A 175 -16.22 10.58 13.58
N TYR A 176 -15.34 10.56 12.59
CA TYR A 176 -14.21 9.62 12.56
C TYR A 176 -13.32 9.77 13.82
N ASN A 177 -13.00 11.01 14.17
CA ASN A 177 -12.17 11.34 15.33
C ASN A 177 -12.97 11.32 16.64
N GLN A 178 -14.20 11.83 16.62
CA GLN A 178 -15.03 11.94 17.83
C GLN A 178 -15.55 10.58 18.33
N CYS A 179 -15.85 9.67 17.42
CA CYS A 179 -16.35 8.35 17.78
C CYS A 179 -15.21 7.41 18.21
N GLY A 180 -13.96 7.61 17.76
CA GLY A 180 -12.87 6.69 18.10
C GLY A 180 -13.01 5.32 17.42
N ILE A 181 -13.38 5.31 16.13
CA ILE A 181 -13.65 4.10 15.33
C ILE A 181 -12.51 3.08 15.41
N GLY A 182 -11.27 3.54 15.46
CA GLY A 182 -10.12 2.66 15.62
C GLY A 182 -10.15 1.87 16.94
N THR A 183 -10.70 2.44 18.01
CA THR A 183 -10.95 1.72 19.27
C THR A 183 -12.07 0.72 19.08
N LEU A 184 -13.19 1.09 18.45
CA LEU A 184 -14.31 0.19 18.14
C LEU A 184 -13.83 -1.08 17.43
N VAL A 185 -13.13 -0.92 16.31
CA VAL A 185 -12.67 -2.04 15.49
C VAL A 185 -11.69 -2.92 16.26
N ARG A 186 -10.70 -2.35 16.94
CA ARG A 186 -9.76 -3.12 17.77
C ARG A 186 -10.47 -3.88 18.89
N SER A 187 -11.47 -3.27 19.50
CA SER A 187 -12.27 -3.90 20.54
C SER A 187 -13.11 -5.06 20.01
N ILE A 188 -13.71 -4.94 18.82
CA ILE A 188 -14.41 -6.05 18.17
C ILE A 188 -13.44 -7.20 17.90
N ILE A 189 -12.28 -6.90 17.31
CA ILE A 189 -11.21 -7.88 17.07
C ILE A 189 -10.85 -8.60 18.38
N LEU A 190 -10.61 -7.87 19.46
CA LEU A 190 -10.30 -8.45 20.77
C LEU A 190 -11.44 -9.31 21.34
N SER A 191 -12.70 -8.91 21.12
CA SER A 191 -13.85 -9.66 21.59
C SER A 191 -13.99 -11.04 20.92
N THR A 192 -13.46 -11.22 19.71
CA THR A 192 -13.50 -12.52 19.01
C THR A 192 -12.71 -13.61 19.74
N LYS A 193 -11.84 -13.27 20.70
CA LYS A 193 -11.17 -14.26 21.57
C LYS A 193 -12.13 -15.11 22.41
N GLN A 194 -13.39 -14.69 22.54
CA GLN A 194 -14.43 -15.42 23.26
C GLN A 194 -15.12 -16.49 22.40
N LEU A 195 -14.85 -16.52 21.09
CA LEU A 195 -15.46 -17.49 20.18
C LEU A 195 -14.80 -18.87 20.30
N PRO A 196 -15.56 -19.95 20.05
CA PRO A 196 -15.13 -21.31 20.37
C PRO A 196 -14.04 -21.86 19.44
N ASP A 197 -13.98 -21.41 18.19
CA ASP A 197 -13.06 -21.94 17.17
C ASP A 197 -12.57 -20.86 16.18
N ASP A 198 -11.43 -21.13 15.55
CA ASP A 198 -10.72 -20.22 14.65
C ASP A 198 -11.50 -19.93 13.35
N VAL A 199 -12.36 -20.84 12.88
CA VAL A 199 -13.20 -20.64 11.70
C VAL A 199 -14.33 -19.66 12.01
N THR A 200 -14.96 -19.78 13.18
CA THR A 200 -15.99 -18.85 13.66
C THR A 200 -15.41 -17.46 13.85
N VAL A 201 -14.21 -17.36 14.45
CA VAL A 201 -13.44 -16.09 14.55
C VAL A 201 -13.22 -15.46 13.18
N ALA A 202 -12.64 -16.22 12.25
CA ALA A 202 -12.34 -15.72 10.91
C ALA A 202 -13.61 -15.30 10.15
N THR A 203 -14.72 -16.02 10.33
CA THR A 203 -16.01 -15.70 9.72
C THR A 203 -16.53 -14.35 10.21
N GLU A 204 -16.49 -14.12 11.52
CA GLU A 204 -16.93 -12.85 12.11
C GLU A 204 -16.06 -11.66 11.65
N LEU A 205 -14.74 -11.83 11.70
CA LEU A 205 -13.80 -10.80 11.25
C LEU A 205 -13.94 -10.51 9.75
N THR A 206 -14.32 -11.51 8.93
CA THR A 206 -14.61 -11.31 7.51
C THR A 206 -15.83 -10.41 7.31
N VAL A 207 -16.87 -10.57 8.13
CA VAL A 207 -18.05 -9.69 8.11
C VAL A 207 -17.65 -8.26 8.49
N LEU A 208 -16.79 -8.10 9.51
CA LEU A 208 -16.26 -6.79 9.90
C LEU A 208 -15.43 -6.14 8.78
N ALA A 209 -14.53 -6.89 8.14
CA ALA A 209 -13.73 -6.39 7.03
C ALA A 209 -14.60 -5.95 5.85
N HIS A 210 -15.67 -6.70 5.55
CA HIS A 210 -16.66 -6.32 4.54
C HIS A 210 -17.41 -5.05 4.94
N ALA A 211 -17.85 -4.91 6.19
CA ALA A 211 -18.51 -3.69 6.65
C ALA A 211 -17.59 -2.45 6.54
N LEU A 212 -16.32 -2.59 6.91
CA LEU A 212 -15.33 -1.51 6.77
C LEU A 212 -15.12 -1.12 5.31
N LEU A 213 -15.01 -2.11 4.41
CA LEU A 213 -14.89 -1.86 2.98
C LEU A 213 -16.15 -1.20 2.41
N ASP A 214 -17.34 -1.71 2.72
CA ASP A 214 -18.60 -1.22 2.17
C ASP A 214 -18.88 0.23 2.57
N VAL A 215 -18.53 0.62 3.80
CA VAL A 215 -18.79 1.96 4.36
C VAL A 215 -17.76 2.99 3.89
N PHE A 216 -16.47 2.67 4.02
CA PHE A 216 -15.41 3.67 3.90
C PHE A 216 -14.70 3.65 2.56
N TYR A 217 -14.86 2.60 1.76
CA TYR A 217 -14.18 2.53 0.49
C TYR A 217 -14.92 3.38 -0.55
N CYS A 218 -14.53 4.65 -0.62
CA CYS A 218 -14.81 5.53 -1.74
C CYS A 218 -13.53 5.61 -2.61
N PRO A 219 -13.60 5.37 -3.93
CA PRO A 219 -12.43 5.34 -4.79
C PRO A 219 -11.88 6.76 -5.07
N GLN A 220 -11.54 7.56 -4.05
CA GLN A 220 -10.86 8.84 -4.22
C GLN A 220 -9.99 9.19 -3.01
N THR A 221 -8.67 9.24 -3.24
CA THR A 221 -7.63 10.19 -2.76
C THR A 221 -6.27 9.47 -2.64
N ASN A 222 -5.18 10.19 -2.90
CA ASN A 222 -3.79 9.68 -2.86
C ASN A 222 -3.23 9.54 -1.43
N ALA A 223 -4.03 9.80 -0.39
CA ALA A 223 -3.63 9.70 1.01
C ALA A 223 -4.08 8.36 1.59
N VAL A 224 -3.18 7.67 2.32
CA VAL A 224 -3.51 6.42 3.01
C VAL A 224 -4.62 6.70 4.01
N HIS A 225 -5.82 6.16 3.74
CA HIS A 225 -6.96 6.39 4.62
C HIS A 225 -6.73 5.62 5.94
N PRO A 226 -7.01 6.18 7.12
CA PRO A 226 -6.85 5.49 8.40
C PRO A 226 -7.57 4.12 8.48
N VAL A 227 -8.63 3.93 7.70
CA VAL A 227 -9.35 2.65 7.57
C VAL A 227 -8.50 1.56 6.91
N GLU A 228 -7.54 1.90 6.06
CA GLU A 228 -6.61 0.90 5.50
C GLU A 228 -5.81 0.19 6.60
N VAL A 229 -5.44 0.90 7.66
CA VAL A 229 -4.72 0.31 8.82
C VAL A 229 -5.64 -0.66 9.55
N LEU A 230 -6.91 -0.29 9.76
CA LEU A 230 -7.91 -1.13 10.41
C LEU A 230 -8.25 -2.38 9.59
N LEU A 231 -8.34 -2.23 8.26
CA LEU A 231 -8.53 -3.34 7.33
C LEU A 231 -7.34 -4.29 7.36
N ARG A 232 -6.11 -3.77 7.28
CA ARG A 232 -4.89 -4.59 7.37
C ARG A 232 -4.86 -5.39 8.67
N LEU A 233 -5.14 -4.74 9.81
CA LEU A 233 -5.22 -5.41 11.11
C LEU A 233 -6.28 -6.52 11.14
N THR A 234 -7.46 -6.28 10.55
CA THR A 234 -8.54 -7.27 10.52
C THR A 234 -8.16 -8.48 9.65
N TYR A 235 -7.57 -8.24 8.47
CA TYR A 235 -7.09 -9.33 7.60
C TYR A 235 -5.90 -10.08 8.19
N GLU A 236 -4.99 -9.40 8.89
CA GLU A 236 -3.89 -10.03 9.62
C GLU A 236 -4.40 -11.06 10.63
N GLU A 237 -5.38 -10.68 11.45
CA GLU A 237 -6.01 -11.59 12.42
C GLU A 237 -6.78 -12.74 11.73
N ILE A 238 -7.50 -12.46 10.64
CA ILE A 238 -8.15 -13.53 9.85
C ILE A 238 -7.11 -14.55 9.37
N PHE A 239 -6.02 -14.09 8.76
CA PHE A 239 -5.01 -14.98 8.20
C PHE A 239 -4.22 -15.71 9.27
N ALA A 240 -3.92 -15.07 10.40
CA ALA A 240 -3.24 -15.72 11.52
C ALA A 240 -3.98 -16.98 12.01
N ARG A 241 -5.33 -16.94 12.03
CA ARG A 241 -6.17 -18.09 12.41
C ARG A 241 -6.36 -19.11 11.29
N LEU A 242 -6.57 -18.67 10.05
CA LEU A 242 -6.82 -19.60 8.95
C LEU A 242 -5.56 -20.32 8.48
N VAL A 243 -4.38 -19.71 8.65
CA VAL A 243 -3.09 -20.31 8.28
C VAL A 243 -2.66 -21.39 9.25
N THR A 244 -3.02 -21.35 10.54
CA THR A 244 -2.68 -22.44 11.48
C THR A 244 -3.46 -23.71 11.18
N GLU A 245 -4.72 -23.58 10.75
CA GLU A 245 -5.63 -24.71 10.47
C GLU A 245 -5.76 -25.06 8.98
N TRP A 246 -4.82 -24.64 8.13
CA TRP A 246 -4.89 -24.77 6.66
C TRP A 246 -5.13 -26.19 6.11
N THR A 247 -4.84 -27.23 6.90
CA THR A 247 -5.08 -28.63 6.52
C THR A 247 -6.56 -29.01 6.61
N ALA A 248 -7.36 -28.30 7.42
CA ALA A 248 -8.79 -28.50 7.54
C ALA A 248 -9.52 -27.96 6.30
N PRO A 249 -10.45 -28.73 5.69
CA PRO A 249 -11.17 -28.29 4.50
C PRO A 249 -11.93 -26.98 4.69
N ARG A 250 -12.64 -26.82 5.83
CA ARG A 250 -13.44 -25.62 6.12
C ARG A 250 -12.57 -24.36 6.24
N SER A 251 -11.47 -24.43 6.97
CA SER A 251 -10.54 -23.29 7.16
C SER A 251 -9.88 -22.90 5.83
N PHE A 252 -9.49 -23.88 5.01
CA PHE A 252 -8.94 -23.63 3.67
C PHE A 252 -9.98 -23.03 2.71
N GLU A 253 -11.20 -23.54 2.69
CA GLU A 253 -12.29 -22.98 1.88
C GLU A 253 -12.56 -21.54 2.27
N LEU A 254 -12.68 -21.25 3.57
CA LEU A 254 -12.90 -19.89 4.06
C LEU A 254 -11.76 -18.96 3.67
N LEU A 255 -10.50 -19.39 3.79
CA LEU A 255 -9.33 -18.63 3.33
C LEU A 255 -9.45 -18.23 1.86
N LEU A 256 -9.81 -19.20 1.00
CA LEU A 256 -10.02 -18.94 -0.43
C LEU A 256 -11.20 -17.99 -0.67
N TYR A 257 -12.30 -18.12 0.07
CA TYR A 257 -13.45 -17.22 -0.06
C TYR A 257 -13.10 -15.77 0.33
N VAL A 258 -12.41 -15.59 1.47
CA VAL A 258 -11.95 -14.29 1.96
C VAL A 258 -11.03 -13.63 0.93
N LEU A 259 -10.00 -14.36 0.49
CA LEU A 259 -9.00 -13.85 -0.44
C LEU A 259 -9.62 -13.55 -1.81
N TYR A 260 -10.45 -14.45 -2.34
CA TYR A 260 -11.15 -14.25 -3.61
C TYR A 260 -12.10 -13.06 -3.56
N GLY A 261 -12.88 -12.93 -2.49
CA GLY A 261 -13.80 -11.82 -2.27
C GLY A 261 -13.06 -10.48 -2.23
N MET A 262 -11.99 -10.40 -1.42
CA MET A 262 -11.15 -9.20 -1.32
C MET A 262 -10.51 -8.80 -2.65
N LEU A 263 -9.91 -9.76 -3.37
CA LEU A 263 -9.21 -9.50 -4.63
C LEU A 263 -10.16 -9.08 -5.77
N LYS A 264 -11.41 -9.54 -5.75
CA LYS A 264 -12.42 -9.15 -6.76
C LYS A 264 -13.06 -7.80 -6.51
N ARG A 265 -13.03 -7.29 -5.27
CA ARG A 265 -13.55 -5.94 -4.97
C ARG A 265 -12.74 -4.88 -5.71
N ASP A 266 -13.39 -3.78 -6.07
CA ASP A 266 -12.77 -2.66 -6.79
C ASP A 266 -11.94 -1.77 -5.85
N ILE A 267 -11.00 -2.39 -5.11
CA ILE A 267 -10.12 -1.70 -4.17
C ILE A 267 -8.77 -1.35 -4.77
N PHE A 268 -8.07 -0.35 -4.22
CA PHE A 268 -6.75 0.06 -4.69
C PHE A 268 -5.78 -1.13 -4.76
N THR A 269 -5.03 -1.23 -5.86
CA THR A 269 -4.08 -2.32 -6.07
C THR A 269 -3.03 -2.43 -4.96
N HIS A 270 -2.54 -1.31 -4.43
CA HIS A 270 -1.55 -1.33 -3.35
C HIS A 270 -2.12 -1.96 -2.06
N LEU A 271 -3.40 -1.74 -1.76
CA LEU A 271 -4.07 -2.36 -0.61
C LEU A 271 -4.27 -3.87 -0.84
N LYS A 272 -4.68 -4.29 -2.05
CA LYS A 272 -4.75 -5.73 -2.41
C LYS A 272 -3.42 -6.42 -2.16
N LEU A 273 -2.34 -5.83 -2.69
CA LEU A 273 -0.99 -6.39 -2.55
C LEU A 273 -0.51 -6.36 -1.10
N ALA A 274 -0.81 -5.31 -0.33
CA ALA A 274 -0.48 -5.26 1.09
C ALA A 274 -1.18 -6.37 1.89
N ILE A 275 -2.47 -6.62 1.64
CA ILE A 275 -3.21 -7.70 2.31
C ILE A 275 -2.67 -9.08 1.88
N VAL A 276 -2.35 -9.28 0.60
CA VAL A 276 -1.72 -10.52 0.13
C VAL A 276 -0.35 -10.73 0.78
N ARG A 277 0.42 -9.67 1.01
CA ARG A 277 1.70 -9.73 1.74
C ARG A 277 1.51 -10.20 3.18
N LEU A 278 0.49 -9.70 3.90
CA LEU A 278 0.18 -10.21 5.26
C LEU A 278 -0.03 -11.72 5.27
N LEU A 279 -0.78 -12.27 4.30
CA LEU A 279 -0.98 -13.71 4.18
C LEU A 279 0.34 -14.44 3.86
N SER A 280 1.13 -13.90 2.95
CA SER A 280 2.47 -14.42 2.62
C SER A 280 3.37 -14.46 3.85
N ASP A 281 3.38 -13.41 4.66
CA ASP A 281 4.20 -13.28 5.85
C ASP A 281 3.75 -14.27 6.94
N ALA A 282 2.42 -14.47 7.09
CA ALA A 282 1.86 -15.48 7.99
C ALA A 282 2.31 -16.92 7.64
N VAL A 283 2.63 -17.22 6.37
CA VAL A 283 3.24 -18.51 5.96
C VAL A 283 4.77 -18.49 5.90
N GLY A 284 5.39 -17.47 6.49
CA GLY A 284 6.84 -17.31 6.59
C GLY A 284 7.51 -16.62 5.39
N GLY A 285 6.74 -15.85 4.61
CA GLY A 285 7.22 -14.93 3.59
C GLY A 285 7.41 -15.54 2.19
N GLY A 286 7.13 -14.72 1.17
CA GLY A 286 7.37 -15.02 -0.23
C GLY A 286 6.16 -15.58 -0.99
N THR A 287 6.07 -15.15 -2.24
CA THR A 287 5.12 -15.62 -3.25
C THR A 287 5.18 -17.14 -3.42
N ARG A 288 6.36 -17.76 -3.35
CA ARG A 288 6.47 -19.24 -3.43
C ARG A 288 5.72 -19.94 -2.29
N ARG A 289 5.88 -19.47 -1.05
CA ARG A 289 5.22 -20.10 0.12
C ARG A 289 3.71 -19.88 0.06
N LEU A 290 3.29 -18.68 -0.34
CA LEU A 290 1.89 -18.37 -0.63
C LEU A 290 1.30 -19.33 -1.68
N VAL A 291 1.98 -19.55 -2.81
CA VAL A 291 1.52 -20.49 -3.85
C VAL A 291 1.39 -21.92 -3.31
N ARG A 292 2.33 -22.37 -2.45
CA ARG A 292 2.26 -23.69 -1.82
C ARG A 292 1.07 -23.84 -0.88
N LEU A 293 0.79 -22.81 -0.07
CA LEU A 293 -0.41 -22.77 0.77
C LEU A 293 -1.67 -22.88 -0.09
N LEU A 294 -1.76 -22.11 -1.17
CA LEU A 294 -2.96 -22.09 -2.03
C LEU A 294 -3.13 -23.35 -2.88
N CYS A 295 -2.07 -24.15 -3.07
CA CYS A 295 -2.07 -25.29 -3.99
C CYS A 295 -1.93 -26.66 -3.28
N ILE A 296 -2.68 -26.87 -2.20
CA ILE A 296 -2.69 -28.14 -1.48
C ILE A 296 -3.46 -29.19 -2.28
N GLY A 297 -2.77 -30.29 -2.64
CA GLY A 297 -3.31 -31.32 -3.53
C GLY A 297 -4.66 -31.90 -3.08
N LYS A 298 -4.86 -32.10 -1.77
CA LYS A 298 -6.10 -32.66 -1.21
C LYS A 298 -7.32 -31.79 -1.51
N HIS A 299 -7.17 -30.46 -1.44
CA HIS A 299 -8.27 -29.51 -1.65
C HIS A 299 -8.48 -29.14 -3.12
N LEU A 300 -7.44 -29.27 -3.95
CA LEU A 300 -7.49 -28.98 -5.39
C LEU A 300 -8.19 -30.05 -6.23
N GLN A 301 -8.57 -31.18 -5.65
CA GLN A 301 -9.44 -32.18 -6.30
C GLN A 301 -10.85 -31.63 -6.57
N HIS A 302 -11.29 -30.64 -5.78
CA HIS A 302 -12.57 -29.98 -5.98
C HIS A 302 -12.47 -28.92 -7.09
N GLY A 303 -13.16 -29.14 -8.22
CA GLY A 303 -13.08 -28.29 -9.42
C GLY A 303 -13.33 -26.80 -9.15
N VAL A 304 -14.32 -26.48 -8.30
CA VAL A 304 -14.64 -25.09 -7.92
C VAL A 304 -13.50 -24.41 -7.14
N LEU A 305 -12.89 -25.12 -6.17
CA LEU A 305 -11.78 -24.57 -5.39
C LEU A 305 -10.55 -24.38 -6.27
N ARG A 306 -10.27 -25.35 -7.15
CA ARG A 306 -9.20 -25.23 -8.15
C ARG A 306 -9.38 -23.99 -9.04
N HIS A 307 -10.60 -23.72 -9.50
CA HIS A 307 -10.89 -22.53 -10.30
C HIS A 307 -10.70 -21.23 -9.49
N LYS A 308 -11.13 -21.20 -8.22
CA LYS A 308 -10.88 -20.07 -7.31
C LYS A 308 -9.38 -19.81 -7.11
N VAL A 309 -8.59 -20.85 -6.86
CA VAL A 309 -7.13 -20.76 -6.71
C VAL A 309 -6.49 -20.21 -7.99
N LYS A 310 -6.84 -20.74 -9.16
CA LYS A 310 -6.36 -20.22 -10.46
C LYS A 310 -6.66 -18.72 -10.61
N THR A 311 -7.88 -18.30 -10.25
CA THR A 311 -8.29 -16.88 -10.32
C THR A 311 -7.50 -16.01 -9.34
N ILE A 312 -7.34 -16.45 -8.09
CA ILE A 312 -6.56 -15.75 -7.07
C ILE A 312 -5.13 -15.56 -7.56
N LEU A 313 -4.46 -16.63 -8.01
CA LEU A 313 -3.09 -16.56 -8.52
C LEU A 313 -2.99 -15.65 -9.74
N THR A 314 -3.98 -15.67 -10.62
CA THR A 314 -4.03 -14.77 -11.79
C THR A 314 -4.04 -13.31 -11.35
N ILE A 315 -4.92 -12.95 -10.42
CA ILE A 315 -5.05 -11.57 -9.93
C ILE A 315 -3.78 -11.15 -9.17
N VAL A 316 -3.27 -11.99 -8.27
CA VAL A 316 -2.07 -11.71 -7.46
C VAL A 316 -0.86 -11.51 -8.36
N LEU A 317 -0.53 -12.48 -9.22
CA LEU A 317 0.64 -12.38 -10.10
C LEU A 317 0.48 -11.20 -11.08
N SER A 318 -0.74 -10.95 -11.57
CA SER A 318 -0.98 -9.81 -12.45
C SER A 318 -0.71 -8.49 -11.75
N HIS A 319 -1.24 -8.27 -10.55
CA HIS A 319 -0.98 -7.03 -9.82
C HIS A 319 0.48 -6.89 -9.37
N SER A 320 1.10 -7.98 -8.89
CA SER A 320 2.49 -7.98 -8.41
C SER A 320 3.51 -7.74 -9.52
N LEU A 321 3.24 -8.17 -10.76
CA LEU A 321 4.14 -7.89 -11.89
C LEU A 321 3.80 -6.57 -12.58
N PHE A 322 2.52 -6.24 -12.71
CA PHE A 322 2.08 -5.03 -13.41
C PHE A 322 2.53 -3.73 -12.70
N GLN A 323 2.80 -3.77 -11.39
CA GLN A 323 3.41 -2.64 -10.68
C GLN A 323 4.77 -2.21 -11.27
N TYR A 324 5.45 -3.12 -11.98
CA TYR A 324 6.73 -2.88 -12.67
C TYR A 324 6.57 -2.51 -14.15
N GLU A 325 5.35 -2.38 -14.67
CA GLU A 325 5.10 -1.93 -16.04
C GLU A 325 5.10 -0.38 -16.15
N PRO A 326 5.56 0.19 -17.28
CA PRO A 326 5.57 1.64 -17.51
C PRO A 326 4.15 2.22 -17.72
N ALA A 327 3.24 1.42 -18.28
CA ALA A 327 1.95 1.89 -18.79
C ALA A 327 0.80 1.58 -17.82
N LYS A 328 0.30 2.61 -17.11
CA LYS A 328 -0.84 2.49 -16.19
C LYS A 328 -2.21 2.60 -16.87
N ARG A 329 -2.39 2.09 -18.10
CA ARG A 329 -3.72 2.10 -18.74
C ARG A 329 -4.45 0.78 -18.51
N THR A 330 -5.74 0.87 -18.19
CA THR A 330 -6.62 -0.27 -17.91
C THR A 330 -6.66 -1.30 -19.05
N VAL A 331 -6.57 -0.85 -20.31
CA VAL A 331 -6.56 -1.74 -21.50
C VAL A 331 -5.33 -2.64 -21.51
N HIS A 332 -4.15 -2.11 -21.18
CA HIS A 332 -2.92 -2.90 -21.11
C HIS A 332 -2.94 -3.88 -19.95
N PHE A 333 -3.52 -3.49 -18.80
CA PHE A 333 -3.71 -4.41 -17.68
C PHE A 333 -4.63 -5.58 -18.04
N ARG A 334 -5.73 -5.34 -18.76
CA ARG A 334 -6.62 -6.43 -19.22
C ARG A 334 -5.92 -7.42 -20.15
N ALA A 335 -5.10 -6.92 -21.09
CA ALA A 335 -4.30 -7.78 -21.96
C ALA A 335 -3.27 -8.59 -21.15
N PHE A 336 -2.59 -7.94 -20.20
CA PHE A 336 -1.63 -8.56 -19.31
C PHE A 336 -2.26 -9.67 -18.44
N LEU A 337 -3.42 -9.39 -17.86
CA LEU A 337 -4.18 -10.34 -17.05
C LEU A 337 -4.55 -11.58 -17.86
N LYS A 338 -5.00 -11.43 -19.12
CA LYS A 338 -5.30 -12.57 -20.01
C LYS A 338 -4.06 -13.45 -20.30
N LEU A 339 -2.88 -12.85 -20.41
CA LEU A 339 -1.64 -13.60 -20.65
C LEU A 339 -1.25 -14.45 -19.42
N ILE A 340 -1.35 -13.87 -18.22
CA ILE A 340 -1.09 -14.59 -16.97
C ILE A 340 -2.17 -15.65 -16.73
N GLU A 341 -3.43 -15.33 -17.02
CA GLU A 341 -4.53 -16.27 -16.91
C GLU A 341 -4.30 -17.51 -17.77
N LYS A 342 -3.94 -17.32 -19.05
CA LYS A 342 -3.59 -18.42 -19.96
C LYS A 342 -2.47 -19.29 -19.37
N THR A 343 -1.41 -18.65 -18.89
CA THR A 343 -0.26 -19.34 -18.25
C THR A 343 -0.72 -20.21 -17.07
N ILE A 344 -1.66 -19.74 -16.25
CA ILE A 344 -2.16 -20.47 -15.08
C ILE A 344 -3.18 -21.55 -15.45
N GLN A 345 -3.93 -21.35 -16.54
CA GLN A 345 -4.91 -22.34 -17.00
C GLN A 345 -4.23 -23.61 -17.53
N ASP A 346 -3.11 -23.47 -18.24
CA ASP A 346 -2.42 -24.53 -18.97
C ASP A 346 -1.40 -25.34 -18.14
N ILE A 347 -1.34 -25.10 -16.82
CA ILE A 347 -0.36 -25.72 -15.92
C ILE A 347 -1.01 -26.64 -14.86
N ASP A 348 -0.24 -27.63 -14.42
CA ASP A 348 -0.54 -28.41 -13.21
C ASP A 348 -0.03 -27.69 -11.96
N LEU A 349 -0.92 -26.91 -11.35
CA LEU A 349 -0.62 -26.16 -10.12
C LEU A 349 -0.12 -27.03 -8.97
N THR A 350 -0.63 -28.26 -8.81
CA THR A 350 -0.24 -29.13 -7.68
C THR A 350 1.21 -29.56 -7.81
N GLN A 351 1.62 -29.93 -9.03
CA GLN A 351 2.98 -30.34 -9.32
C GLN A 351 3.93 -29.14 -9.24
N LEU A 352 3.57 -28.00 -9.83
CA LEU A 352 4.44 -26.83 -9.91
C LEU A 352 4.61 -26.11 -8.57
N ALA A 353 3.57 -26.04 -7.73
CA ALA A 353 3.70 -25.43 -6.40
C ALA A 353 4.71 -26.18 -5.53
N ASN A 354 4.75 -27.52 -5.65
CA ASN A 354 5.68 -28.38 -4.92
C ASN A 354 7.05 -28.53 -5.61
N ALA A 355 7.19 -28.03 -6.84
CA ALA A 355 8.45 -28.07 -7.56
C ALA A 355 9.48 -27.13 -6.94
N LYS A 356 10.53 -27.70 -6.32
CA LYS A 356 11.68 -26.90 -5.88
C LYS A 356 12.53 -26.47 -7.08
N PHE A 357 12.78 -27.40 -8.01
CA PHE A 357 13.54 -27.18 -9.23
C PHE A 357 12.78 -27.71 -10.44
N LEU A 358 12.67 -26.90 -11.49
CA LEU A 358 11.99 -27.26 -12.75
C LEU A 358 12.47 -28.60 -13.33
N CYS A 359 13.78 -28.82 -13.35
CA CYS A 359 14.41 -29.98 -14.01
C CYS A 359 14.34 -31.30 -13.23
N LEU A 360 13.98 -31.26 -11.94
CA LEU A 360 13.95 -32.46 -11.10
C LEU A 360 12.52 -32.97 -10.86
N ASN A 361 11.55 -32.07 -10.80
CA ASN A 361 10.21 -32.40 -10.33
C ASN A 361 9.18 -32.54 -11.47
N ILE A 362 9.54 -32.16 -12.70
CA ILE A 362 8.64 -32.19 -13.86
C ILE A 362 9.29 -33.01 -14.98
N PRO A 363 8.61 -34.08 -15.46
CA PRO A 363 9.10 -34.84 -16.60
C PRO A 363 9.28 -33.94 -17.83
N ARG A 364 10.41 -34.09 -18.55
CA ARG A 364 10.72 -33.27 -19.74
C ARG A 364 9.63 -33.26 -20.81
N ALA A 365 8.85 -34.35 -20.92
CA ALA A 365 7.74 -34.47 -21.86
C ALA A 365 6.51 -33.64 -21.47
N LYS A 366 6.33 -33.34 -20.18
CA LYS A 366 5.20 -32.55 -19.65
C LYS A 366 5.53 -31.07 -19.47
N LEU A 367 6.79 -30.68 -19.68
CA LEU A 367 7.22 -29.31 -19.54
C LEU A 367 6.74 -28.49 -20.75
N ASN A 368 6.04 -27.39 -20.48
CA ASN A 368 5.64 -26.38 -21.46
C ASN A 368 6.21 -25.00 -21.07
N ILE A 369 6.10 -24.02 -21.96
CA ILE A 369 6.60 -22.66 -21.71
C ILE A 369 5.86 -22.01 -20.55
N GLU A 370 4.57 -22.31 -20.39
CA GLU A 370 3.72 -21.81 -19.31
C GLU A 370 4.21 -22.27 -17.93
N SER A 371 4.65 -23.52 -17.80
CA SER A 371 5.23 -24.07 -16.57
C SER A 371 6.52 -23.36 -16.18
N VAL A 372 7.39 -23.14 -17.17
CA VAL A 372 8.66 -22.42 -16.97
C VAL A 372 8.40 -20.97 -16.59
N ALA A 373 7.49 -20.30 -17.30
CA ALA A 373 7.07 -18.94 -17.03
C ALA A 373 6.48 -18.79 -15.62
N PHE A 374 5.58 -19.69 -15.20
CA PHE A 374 4.97 -19.66 -13.88
C PHE A 374 6.01 -19.80 -12.76
N VAL A 375 6.88 -20.80 -12.83
CA VAL A 375 7.92 -20.98 -11.80
C VAL A 375 8.85 -19.78 -11.80
N PHE A 376 9.29 -19.30 -12.97
CA PHE A 376 10.14 -18.12 -13.05
C PHE A 376 9.47 -16.88 -12.41
N MET A 377 8.20 -16.57 -12.74
CA MET A 377 7.46 -15.44 -12.16
C MET A 377 7.41 -15.52 -10.64
N VAL A 378 7.02 -16.66 -10.08
CA VAL A 378 6.88 -16.85 -8.64
C VAL A 378 8.22 -16.65 -7.93
N ARG A 379 9.32 -17.18 -8.48
CA ARG A 379 10.66 -17.03 -7.87
C ARG A 379 11.25 -15.65 -8.06
N HIS A 380 11.00 -15.03 -9.20
CA HIS A 380 11.48 -13.68 -9.49
C HIS A 380 10.79 -12.65 -8.60
N LEU A 381 9.49 -12.80 -8.33
CA LEU A 381 8.79 -11.92 -7.38
C LEU A 381 9.39 -11.97 -5.98
N ASP A 382 9.76 -13.15 -5.47
CA ASP A 382 10.46 -13.27 -4.18
C ASP A 382 11.77 -12.45 -4.15
N MET A 383 12.52 -12.47 -5.27
CA MET A 383 13.76 -11.67 -5.41
C MET A 383 13.50 -10.17 -5.56
N LEU A 384 12.37 -9.77 -6.14
CA LEU A 384 11.99 -8.36 -6.31
C LEU A 384 11.42 -7.75 -5.02
N ASP A 385 10.74 -8.54 -4.18
CA ASP A 385 10.23 -8.12 -2.87
C ASP A 385 11.37 -8.04 -1.81
N GLY A 386 12.63 -8.31 -2.18
CA GLY A 386 13.78 -8.17 -1.29
C GLY A 386 13.98 -9.34 -0.32
N ILE A 387 13.33 -10.48 -0.55
CA ILE A 387 13.45 -11.68 0.28
C ILE A 387 14.74 -12.40 -0.10
N SER A 388 15.87 -12.00 0.48
CA SER A 388 17.18 -12.61 0.22
C SER A 388 17.64 -13.44 1.41
N SER A 389 17.44 -14.76 1.33
CA SER A 389 18.26 -15.72 2.08
C SER A 389 19.15 -16.47 1.09
N PRO A 390 20.36 -16.92 1.50
CA PRO A 390 21.25 -17.68 0.62
C PRO A 390 20.56 -18.90 -0.01
N SER A 391 19.62 -19.51 0.71
CA SER A 391 18.84 -20.66 0.22
C SER A 391 17.84 -20.28 -0.88
N VAL A 392 17.16 -19.14 -0.76
CA VAL A 392 16.16 -18.66 -1.73
C VAL A 392 16.87 -18.17 -3.00
N GLU A 393 17.99 -17.47 -2.83
CA GLU A 393 18.82 -16.99 -3.92
C GLU A 393 19.41 -18.16 -4.72
N LEU A 394 19.92 -19.19 -4.05
CA LEU A 394 20.40 -20.41 -4.70
C LEU A 394 19.27 -21.14 -5.45
N ASP A 395 18.10 -21.28 -4.83
CA ASP A 395 16.90 -21.81 -5.50
C ASP A 395 16.54 -21.01 -6.76
N TYR A 396 16.63 -19.69 -6.70
CA TYR A 396 16.40 -18.80 -7.84
C TYR A 396 17.43 -19.00 -8.95
N ILE A 397 18.73 -19.02 -8.61
CA ILE A 397 19.84 -19.22 -9.57
C ILE A 397 19.68 -20.55 -10.32
N TYR A 398 19.39 -21.65 -9.62
CA TYR A 398 19.19 -22.95 -10.27
C TYR A 398 17.98 -22.97 -11.20
N ASN A 399 16.87 -22.33 -10.81
CA ASN A 399 15.69 -22.22 -11.68
C ASN A 399 15.94 -21.27 -12.86
N LEU A 400 16.76 -20.23 -12.70
CA LEU A 400 17.18 -19.35 -13.79
C LEU A 400 18.05 -20.11 -14.80
N ILE A 401 19.05 -20.86 -14.34
CA ILE A 401 19.91 -21.72 -15.18
C ILE A 401 19.05 -22.73 -15.95
N ALA A 402 18.11 -23.40 -15.26
CA ALA A 402 17.17 -24.34 -15.87
C ALA A 402 16.35 -23.65 -16.95
N THR A 403 15.76 -22.50 -16.64
CA THR A 403 14.92 -21.70 -17.54
C THR A 403 15.66 -21.33 -18.82
N VAL A 404 16.88 -20.80 -18.71
CA VAL A 404 17.72 -20.42 -19.85
C VAL A 404 18.04 -21.62 -20.74
N ASN A 405 18.50 -22.72 -20.14
CA ASN A 405 18.85 -23.93 -20.88
C ASN A 405 17.62 -24.53 -21.58
N ILE A 406 16.49 -24.66 -20.88
CA ILE A 406 15.26 -25.22 -21.42
C ILE A 406 14.76 -24.40 -22.60
N ILE A 407 14.62 -23.08 -22.43
CA ILE A 407 14.10 -22.18 -23.48
C ILE A 407 14.99 -22.25 -24.71
N TYR A 408 16.31 -22.23 -24.54
CA TYR A 408 17.27 -22.34 -25.63
C TYR A 408 17.12 -23.64 -26.42
N TYR A 409 17.19 -24.79 -25.73
CA TYR A 409 17.13 -26.09 -26.41
C TYR A 409 15.77 -26.40 -27.02
N LYS A 410 14.68 -25.96 -26.38
CA LYS A 410 13.32 -26.15 -26.90
C LYS A 410 12.92 -25.11 -27.95
N ARG A 411 13.73 -24.05 -28.13
CA ARG A 411 13.45 -22.92 -29.03
C ARG A 411 12.07 -22.28 -28.79
N TRP A 412 11.64 -22.25 -27.53
CA TRP A 412 10.36 -21.64 -27.17
C TRP A 412 10.45 -20.12 -27.20
N LYS A 413 9.39 -19.47 -27.67
CA LYS A 413 9.27 -18.02 -27.60
C LYS A 413 8.87 -17.60 -26.19
N VAL A 414 9.65 -16.73 -25.58
CA VAL A 414 9.35 -16.17 -24.26
C VAL A 414 8.21 -15.15 -24.39
N PRO A 415 7.22 -15.16 -23.47
CA PRO A 415 6.22 -14.09 -23.40
C PRO A 415 6.88 -12.72 -23.24
N SER A 416 6.51 -11.76 -24.08
CA SER A 416 7.13 -10.43 -24.14
C SER A 416 7.29 -9.75 -22.78
N PHE A 417 6.26 -9.83 -21.93
CA PHE A 417 6.27 -9.21 -20.61
C PHE A 417 7.30 -9.82 -19.65
N LEU A 418 7.72 -11.08 -19.85
CA LEU A 418 8.73 -11.75 -19.03
C LEU A 418 10.16 -11.47 -19.47
N VAL A 419 10.37 -11.01 -20.70
CA VAL A 419 11.71 -10.78 -21.24
C VAL A 419 12.51 -9.82 -20.36
N LYS A 420 11.89 -8.72 -19.92
CA LYS A 420 12.53 -7.75 -19.02
C LYS A 420 12.88 -8.34 -17.65
N HIS A 421 12.03 -9.21 -17.10
CA HIS A 421 12.25 -9.87 -15.82
C HIS A 421 13.37 -10.91 -15.91
N LEU A 422 13.43 -11.63 -17.04
CA LEU A 422 14.54 -12.53 -17.34
C LEU A 422 15.86 -11.77 -17.46
N ILE A 423 15.87 -10.65 -18.17
CA ILE A 423 17.07 -9.80 -18.25
C ILE A 423 17.51 -9.36 -16.85
N GLU A 424 16.58 -8.94 -16.00
CA GLU A 424 16.92 -8.56 -14.63
C GLU A 424 17.50 -9.72 -13.82
N GLY A 425 16.95 -10.93 -13.98
CA GLY A 425 17.52 -12.12 -13.35
C GLY A 425 18.92 -12.42 -13.85
N LEU A 426 19.10 -12.42 -15.17
CA LEU A 426 20.36 -12.73 -15.84
C LEU A 426 21.44 -11.73 -15.46
N SER A 427 21.11 -10.45 -15.43
CA SER A 427 22.11 -9.43 -15.14
C SER A 427 22.64 -9.49 -13.71
N ARG A 428 21.85 -9.96 -12.76
CA ARG A 428 22.30 -10.16 -11.37
C ARG A 428 23.16 -11.40 -11.21
N TYR A 429 22.90 -12.47 -11.99
CA TYR A 429 23.42 -13.81 -11.67
C TYR A 429 24.22 -14.48 -12.78
N SER A 430 24.35 -13.90 -13.97
CA SER A 430 25.09 -14.52 -15.08
C SER A 430 26.56 -14.75 -14.76
N ASN A 431 27.14 -13.90 -13.91
CA ASN A 431 28.56 -13.92 -13.57
C ASN A 431 28.84 -14.75 -12.31
N CYS A 432 27.80 -15.32 -11.66
CA CYS A 432 28.02 -16.17 -10.50
C CYS A 432 28.64 -17.51 -10.94
N HIS A 433 29.52 -18.07 -10.10
CA HIS A 433 30.23 -19.33 -10.38
C HIS A 433 29.27 -20.47 -10.75
N ALA A 434 28.12 -20.57 -10.08
CA ALA A 434 27.11 -21.58 -10.37
C ALA A 434 26.52 -21.42 -11.78
N PHE A 435 26.26 -20.20 -12.24
CA PHE A 435 25.72 -19.96 -13.58
C PHE A 435 26.77 -20.27 -14.65
N VAL A 436 27.98 -19.72 -14.52
CA VAL A 436 29.09 -19.92 -15.47
C VAL A 436 29.41 -21.40 -15.63
N LYS A 437 29.43 -22.16 -14.53
CA LYS A 437 29.70 -23.61 -14.55
C LYS A 437 28.61 -24.43 -15.24
N ASN A 438 27.34 -24.01 -15.16
CA ASN A 438 26.19 -24.83 -15.58
C ASN A 438 25.49 -24.35 -16.86
N VAL A 439 25.91 -23.22 -17.43
CA VAL A 439 25.39 -22.69 -18.69
C VAL A 439 26.51 -22.68 -19.73
N SER A 440 26.57 -23.74 -20.54
CA SER A 440 27.48 -23.78 -21.69
C SER A 440 27.12 -22.69 -22.71
N GLN A 441 28.11 -21.99 -23.27
CA GLN A 441 27.93 -20.94 -24.29
C GLN A 441 26.87 -19.89 -23.88
N PRO A 442 27.06 -19.18 -22.75
CA PRO A 442 26.06 -18.29 -22.18
C PRO A 442 25.63 -17.21 -23.17
N GLU A 443 26.58 -16.58 -23.89
CA GLU A 443 26.29 -15.53 -24.87
C GLU A 443 25.32 -15.99 -25.96
N GLN A 444 25.52 -17.19 -26.53
CA GLN A 444 24.64 -17.72 -27.59
C GLN A 444 23.23 -18.03 -27.05
N LYS A 445 23.15 -18.58 -25.83
CA LYS A 445 21.85 -18.87 -25.20
C LYS A 445 21.08 -17.61 -24.86
N LEU A 446 21.78 -16.60 -24.34
CA LEU A 446 21.23 -15.28 -24.07
C LEU A 446 20.75 -14.61 -25.36
N GLN A 447 21.56 -14.64 -26.43
CA GLN A 447 21.17 -14.10 -27.74
C GLN A 447 19.92 -14.78 -28.31
N ALA A 448 19.80 -16.11 -28.22
CA ALA A 448 18.61 -16.82 -28.70
C ALA A 448 17.33 -16.42 -27.95
N ILE A 449 17.44 -16.13 -26.64
CA ILE A 449 16.29 -15.69 -25.83
C ILE A 449 15.91 -14.24 -26.19
N LEU A 450 16.91 -13.36 -26.35
CA LEU A 450 16.73 -11.91 -26.57
C LEU A 450 16.39 -11.55 -28.04
N SER A 451 16.90 -12.32 -29.01
CA SER A 451 16.70 -12.07 -30.45
C SER A 451 15.26 -12.29 -30.93
N SER A 452 14.39 -12.88 -30.10
CA SER A 452 12.97 -13.05 -30.43
C SER A 452 12.17 -11.73 -30.49
N GLU A 453 12.71 -10.62 -29.97
CA GLU A 453 12.05 -9.29 -29.98
C GLU A 453 12.98 -8.10 -30.31
N ALA A 454 14.30 -8.27 -30.35
CA ALA A 454 15.26 -7.15 -30.34
C ALA A 454 15.50 -6.42 -31.68
N ARG A 455 14.83 -6.76 -32.80
CA ARG A 455 15.12 -6.10 -34.09
C ARG A 455 14.65 -4.64 -34.20
N THR A 456 13.87 -4.10 -33.25
CA THR A 456 13.27 -2.76 -33.39
C THR A 456 13.20 -1.93 -32.09
N VAL A 457 14.20 -1.99 -31.19
CA VAL A 457 14.23 -1.15 -29.95
C VAL A 457 15.03 0.17 -30.17
N GLN A 458 15.11 0.66 -31.41
CA GLN A 458 15.84 1.91 -31.72
C GLN A 458 15.03 3.19 -31.44
N ALA A 459 13.75 3.09 -31.05
CA ALA A 459 12.92 4.26 -30.73
C ALA A 459 13.04 4.65 -29.24
N HIS A 460 13.48 5.88 -28.98
CA HIS A 460 13.71 6.50 -27.65
C HIS A 460 12.65 6.19 -26.57
N LYS A 461 11.36 6.14 -26.93
CA LYS A 461 10.26 5.86 -25.99
C LYS A 461 10.10 4.38 -25.64
N ALA A 462 10.43 3.47 -26.56
CA ALA A 462 10.26 2.03 -26.35
C ALA A 462 11.31 1.46 -25.38
N ALA A 463 12.52 2.01 -25.39
CA ALA A 463 13.62 1.56 -24.54
C ALA A 463 13.46 1.99 -23.06
N GLU A 464 12.99 3.22 -22.80
CA GLU A 464 12.57 3.65 -21.45
C GLU A 464 11.37 2.83 -20.95
N ASN A 465 10.47 2.42 -21.85
CA ASN A 465 9.33 1.54 -21.51
C ASN A 465 9.75 0.08 -21.25
N PHE A 466 10.83 -0.41 -21.85
CA PHE A 466 11.15 -1.84 -21.87
C PHE A 466 11.42 -2.42 -20.46
N PHE A 467 12.10 -1.67 -19.59
CA PHE A 467 12.38 -2.10 -18.21
C PHE A 467 11.37 -1.58 -17.18
N GLY A 468 10.44 -0.71 -17.60
CA GLY A 468 9.39 -0.16 -16.74
C GLY A 468 9.93 0.44 -15.44
N ARG A 469 9.42 -0.03 -14.29
CA ARG A 469 9.80 0.43 -12.95
C ARG A 469 10.71 -0.56 -12.20
N LEU A 470 11.37 -1.49 -12.90
CA LEU A 470 12.28 -2.43 -12.25
C LEU A 470 13.49 -1.67 -11.66
N PRO A 471 13.85 -1.90 -10.38
CA PRO A 471 14.98 -1.24 -9.73
C PRO A 471 16.25 -1.38 -10.55
N VAL A 472 16.98 -0.31 -10.84
CA VAL A 472 18.18 -0.39 -11.66
C VAL A 472 19.35 -0.82 -10.80
N THR A 473 19.90 -2.01 -11.08
CA THR A 473 21.04 -2.52 -10.31
C THR A 473 22.36 -2.25 -11.03
N VAL A 474 23.42 -2.07 -10.23
CA VAL A 474 24.82 -2.02 -10.68
C VAL A 474 25.14 -3.19 -11.63
N HIS A 475 24.77 -4.41 -11.23
CA HIS A 475 24.96 -5.61 -12.02
C HIS A 475 24.19 -5.59 -13.35
N ARG A 476 23.02 -4.91 -13.42
CA ARG A 476 22.31 -4.68 -14.69
C ARG A 476 23.17 -3.93 -15.69
N ILE A 477 23.84 -2.87 -15.26
CA ILE A 477 24.65 -2.04 -16.17
C ILE A 477 25.93 -2.74 -16.56
N GLU A 478 26.63 -3.36 -15.61
CA GLU A 478 27.82 -4.18 -15.90
C GLU A 478 27.51 -5.25 -16.94
N TRP A 479 26.39 -5.96 -16.76
CA TRP A 479 25.96 -6.99 -17.68
C TRP A 479 25.57 -6.45 -19.06
N LEU A 480 24.83 -5.33 -19.11
CA LEU A 480 24.47 -4.68 -20.38
C LEU A 480 25.69 -4.18 -21.16
N LEU A 481 26.73 -3.69 -20.46
CA LEU A 481 27.99 -3.26 -21.05
C LEU A 481 28.81 -4.43 -21.62
N GLN A 482 28.63 -5.64 -21.08
CA GLN A 482 29.32 -6.85 -21.53
C GLN A 482 28.67 -7.50 -22.76
N LEU A 483 27.41 -7.18 -23.07
CA LEU A 483 26.73 -7.73 -24.25
C LEU A 483 27.25 -7.09 -25.54
N PRO A 484 27.32 -7.84 -26.66
CA PRO A 484 27.82 -7.31 -27.93
C PRO A 484 27.07 -6.04 -28.34
N SER A 485 27.82 -4.98 -28.67
CA SER A 485 27.38 -3.60 -28.94
C SER A 485 26.22 -3.46 -29.94
N ASN A 486 25.97 -4.49 -30.74
CA ASN A 486 24.88 -4.54 -31.74
C ASN A 486 23.48 -4.79 -31.14
N HIS A 487 23.37 -5.13 -29.85
CA HIS A 487 22.11 -5.62 -29.27
C HIS A 487 21.37 -4.59 -28.40
N PHE A 488 22.08 -3.62 -27.80
CA PHE A 488 21.51 -2.58 -26.94
C PHE A 488 22.13 -1.23 -27.27
N GLY A 489 21.32 -0.22 -27.57
CA GLY A 489 21.84 1.09 -27.97
C GLY A 489 22.57 1.80 -26.82
N GLU A 490 23.69 2.48 -27.10
CA GLU A 490 24.44 3.31 -26.13
C GLU A 490 23.55 4.30 -25.36
N ARG A 491 22.52 4.82 -26.05
CA ARG A 491 21.50 5.68 -25.43
C ARG A 491 20.73 4.97 -24.33
N PHE A 492 20.42 3.69 -24.47
CA PHE A 492 19.69 2.94 -23.45
C PHE A 492 20.53 2.75 -22.18
N ILE A 493 21.81 2.40 -22.33
CA ILE A 493 22.77 2.29 -21.23
C ILE A 493 22.89 3.62 -20.48
N PHE A 494 22.93 4.74 -21.20
CA PHE A 494 22.95 6.08 -20.61
C PHE A 494 21.73 6.37 -19.70
N HIS A 495 20.51 5.96 -20.09
CA HIS A 495 19.31 6.19 -19.26
C HIS A 495 19.31 5.31 -18.01
N GLN A 496 19.77 4.06 -18.10
CA GLN A 496 19.94 3.20 -16.92
C GLN A 496 21.01 3.74 -15.97
N GLN A 497 22.14 4.18 -16.51
CA GLN A 497 23.22 4.84 -15.75
C GLN A 497 22.70 6.08 -15.02
N MET A 498 21.91 6.92 -15.70
CA MET A 498 21.27 8.06 -15.07
C MET A 498 20.30 7.65 -13.96
N ALA A 499 19.49 6.60 -14.16
CA ALA A 499 18.54 6.11 -13.16
C ALA A 499 19.24 5.60 -11.87
N ILE A 500 20.37 4.88 -11.95
CA ILE A 500 21.15 4.50 -10.75
C ILE A 500 21.55 5.74 -9.95
N LEU A 501 22.01 6.80 -10.62
CA LEU A 501 22.39 8.04 -9.96
C LEU A 501 21.18 8.75 -9.34
N GLN A 502 19.94 8.41 -9.70
CA GLN A 502 18.73 8.97 -9.10
C GLN A 502 18.25 8.21 -7.86
N GLU A 503 18.60 6.93 -7.71
CA GLU A 503 18.01 6.04 -6.69
C GLU A 503 18.42 6.38 -5.25
N ARG A 504 19.70 6.70 -5.02
CA ARG A 504 20.22 6.96 -3.67
C ARG A 504 21.32 8.01 -3.70
N THR A 505 21.27 8.97 -2.77
CA THR A 505 22.34 9.95 -2.57
C THR A 505 23.64 9.26 -2.13
N ILE A 506 24.73 9.54 -2.83
CA ILE A 506 26.08 9.08 -2.53
C ILE A 506 26.76 10.16 -1.69
N LEU A 507 27.17 9.80 -0.48
CA LEU A 507 27.93 10.70 0.37
C LEU A 507 29.38 10.78 -0.13
N CYS A 508 29.99 11.96 -0.07
CA CYS A 508 31.40 12.14 -0.47
C CYS A 508 32.36 11.20 0.28
N SER A 509 32.04 10.86 1.54
CA SER A 509 32.81 9.99 2.42
C SER A 509 32.67 8.49 2.15
N ASP A 510 31.73 8.06 1.30
CA ASP A 510 31.55 6.64 0.98
C ASP A 510 32.49 6.20 -0.17
N ASP A 511 33.75 5.96 0.16
CA ASP A 511 34.79 5.58 -0.80
C ASP A 511 34.58 4.20 -1.42
N VAL A 512 34.03 3.24 -0.66
CA VAL A 512 33.79 1.88 -1.14
C VAL A 512 32.73 1.88 -2.24
N TRP A 513 31.59 2.54 -2.00
CA TRP A 513 30.53 2.62 -2.98
C TRP A 513 30.90 3.50 -4.19
N ALA A 514 31.55 4.64 -3.94
CA ALA A 514 32.01 5.52 -5.02
C ALA A 514 33.02 4.83 -5.95
N THR A 515 33.97 4.07 -5.41
CA THR A 515 34.95 3.32 -6.22
C THR A 515 34.26 2.26 -7.08
N LYS A 516 33.29 1.54 -6.53
CA LYS A 516 32.47 0.57 -7.28
C LYS A 516 31.67 1.25 -8.40
N LEU A 517 31.17 2.46 -8.17
CA LEU A 517 30.47 3.21 -9.21
C LEU A 517 31.42 3.72 -10.30
N LEU A 518 32.59 4.23 -9.93
CA LEU A 518 33.58 4.75 -10.88
C LEU A 518 34.05 3.74 -11.93
N THR A 519 34.06 2.43 -11.61
CA THR A 519 34.39 1.40 -12.60
C THR A 519 33.30 1.21 -13.67
N MET A 520 32.07 1.69 -13.44
CA MET A 520 30.94 1.55 -14.35
C MET A 520 30.61 2.81 -15.16
N PHE A 521 31.00 3.99 -14.69
CA PHE A 521 30.68 5.25 -15.33
C PHE A 521 31.91 5.85 -16.00
N SER A 522 31.81 6.10 -17.31
CA SER A 522 32.82 6.92 -17.98
C SER A 522 32.69 8.39 -17.54
N SER A 523 33.80 9.12 -17.47
CA SER A 523 33.77 10.56 -17.19
C SER A 523 32.92 11.33 -18.22
N LYS A 524 32.83 10.83 -19.46
CA LYS A 524 31.95 11.37 -20.52
C LYS A 524 30.47 11.22 -20.15
N THR A 525 30.06 10.05 -19.65
CA THR A 525 28.70 9.79 -19.17
C THR A 525 28.35 10.73 -18.01
N LEU A 526 29.23 10.86 -17.02
CA LEU A 526 28.98 11.68 -15.83
C LEU A 526 28.85 13.17 -16.17
N VAL A 527 29.71 13.70 -17.05
CA VAL A 527 29.60 15.08 -17.55
C VAL A 527 28.29 15.27 -18.33
N ALA A 528 27.87 14.28 -19.14
CA ALA A 528 26.59 14.34 -19.84
C ALA A 528 25.37 14.32 -18.88
N VAL A 529 25.46 13.63 -17.73
CA VAL A 529 24.43 13.66 -16.67
C VAL A 529 24.36 15.04 -15.99
N LEU A 530 25.50 15.70 -15.77
CA LEU A 530 25.52 17.07 -15.24
C LEU A 530 24.91 18.08 -16.22
N SER A 531 25.12 17.90 -17.53
CA SER A 531 24.64 18.82 -18.57
C SER A 531 23.19 18.62 -19.01
N THR A 532 22.58 17.45 -18.75
CA THR A 532 21.23 17.15 -19.26
C THR A 532 20.14 17.73 -18.37
N GLY A 533 19.17 18.42 -18.99
CA GLY A 533 17.97 18.92 -18.30
C GLY A 533 17.04 17.82 -17.77
N LYS A 534 17.24 16.56 -18.21
CA LYS A 534 16.43 15.41 -17.77
C LYS A 534 16.91 14.76 -16.46
N ALA A 535 18.11 15.10 -15.96
CA ALA A 535 18.63 14.53 -14.72
C ALA A 535 17.94 15.17 -13.50
N SER A 536 17.63 14.36 -12.48
CA SER A 536 17.17 14.89 -11.18
C SER A 536 18.32 15.58 -10.44
N ALA A 537 18.00 16.40 -9.43
CA ALA A 537 19.00 17.03 -8.56
C ALA A 537 19.92 15.99 -7.88
N THR A 538 19.35 14.86 -7.44
CA THR A 538 20.10 13.73 -6.87
C THR A 538 21.09 13.15 -7.86
N ALA A 539 20.68 12.94 -9.12
CA ALA A 539 21.59 12.43 -10.16
C ALA A 539 22.72 13.39 -10.49
N ARG A 540 22.44 14.69 -10.56
CA ARG A 540 23.48 15.71 -10.78
C ARG A 540 24.46 15.75 -9.61
N SER A 541 23.95 15.70 -8.38
CA SER A 541 24.79 15.65 -7.17
C SER A 541 25.68 14.41 -7.15
N ASN A 542 25.11 13.23 -7.40
CA ASN A 542 25.85 11.97 -7.45
C ASN A 542 26.90 11.93 -8.57
N ALA A 543 26.54 12.41 -9.78
CA ALA A 543 27.50 12.52 -10.88
C ALA A 543 28.67 13.45 -10.51
N SER A 544 28.37 14.55 -9.82
CA SER A 544 29.36 15.51 -9.32
C SER A 544 30.30 14.89 -8.28
N VAL A 545 29.78 14.11 -7.32
CA VAL A 545 30.57 13.38 -6.31
C VAL A 545 31.48 12.32 -6.94
N LEU A 546 31.00 11.62 -7.98
CA LEU A 546 31.84 10.66 -8.70
C LEU A 546 32.95 11.38 -9.48
N LEU A 547 32.60 12.45 -10.20
CA LEU A 547 33.57 13.26 -10.95
C LEU A 547 34.64 13.91 -10.05
N SER A 548 34.30 14.27 -8.81
CA SER A 548 35.25 14.82 -7.84
C SER A 548 36.36 13.84 -7.45
N LYS A 549 36.17 12.54 -7.74
CA LYS A 549 37.17 11.48 -7.53
C LYS A 549 37.89 11.08 -8.81
N CYS A 550 37.55 11.69 -9.96
CA CYS A 550 38.23 11.52 -11.24
C CYS A 550 39.19 12.68 -11.53
N SER A 551 40.22 12.41 -12.34
CA SER A 551 40.98 13.46 -13.03
C SER A 551 40.40 13.66 -14.42
N LEU A 552 39.86 14.86 -14.70
CA LEU A 552 39.30 15.22 -15.98
C LEU A 552 40.38 15.82 -16.87
N ALA A 553 40.45 15.38 -18.12
CA ALA A 553 41.38 15.90 -19.11
C ALA A 553 40.68 16.37 -20.38
N GLY A 554 41.34 17.26 -21.12
CA GLY A 554 40.96 17.62 -22.48
C GLY A 554 39.57 18.26 -22.61
N PRO A 555 38.73 17.82 -23.58
CA PRO A 555 37.43 18.44 -23.87
C PRO A 555 36.42 18.41 -22.70
N LEU A 556 36.48 17.38 -21.85
CA LEU A 556 35.57 17.23 -20.71
C LEU A 556 35.87 18.29 -19.64
N LEU A 557 37.15 18.50 -19.32
CA LEU A 557 37.58 19.55 -18.40
C LEU A 557 37.19 20.94 -18.91
N LYS A 558 37.42 21.22 -20.20
CA LYS A 558 37.01 22.49 -20.83
C LYS A 558 35.50 22.73 -20.72
N THR A 559 34.69 21.68 -20.81
CA THR A 559 33.23 21.76 -20.68
C THR A 559 32.83 22.14 -19.26
N VAL A 560 33.41 21.49 -18.25
CA VAL A 560 33.15 21.78 -16.83
C VAL A 560 33.56 23.21 -16.46
N LEU A 561 34.78 23.63 -16.82
CA LEU A 561 35.29 24.98 -16.53
C LEU A 561 34.46 26.07 -17.23
N ARG A 562 34.01 25.82 -18.47
CA ARG A 562 33.13 26.75 -19.20
C ARG A 562 31.77 26.91 -18.52
N ASN A 563 31.20 25.82 -18.00
CA ASN A 563 29.92 25.88 -17.27
C ASN A 563 30.06 26.66 -15.96
N ILE A 564 31.15 26.48 -15.21
CA ILE A 564 31.44 27.30 -14.02
C ILE A 564 31.51 28.78 -14.40
N ALA A 565 32.32 29.13 -15.40
CA ALA A 565 32.45 30.52 -15.85
C ALA A 565 31.14 31.10 -16.45
N SER A 566 30.27 30.27 -17.01
CA SER A 566 28.94 30.68 -17.49
C SER A 566 28.02 31.02 -16.33
N ILE A 567 28.05 30.21 -15.27
CA ILE A 567 27.25 30.43 -14.05
C ILE A 567 27.68 31.74 -13.36
N CYS A 568 28.98 31.97 -13.21
CA CYS A 568 29.50 33.22 -12.64
C CYS A 568 29.07 34.45 -13.46
N ARG A 569 29.05 34.34 -14.79
CA ARG A 569 28.59 35.43 -15.68
C ARG A 569 27.08 35.70 -15.58
N GLN A 570 26.28 34.66 -15.42
CA GLN A 570 24.82 34.77 -15.23
C GLN A 570 24.47 35.38 -13.86
N GLN A 571 25.24 35.08 -12.82
CA GLN A 571 25.07 35.68 -11.49
C GLN A 571 25.38 37.19 -11.47
N ARG A 572 26.38 37.64 -12.26
CA ARG A 572 26.69 39.07 -12.43
C ARG A 572 25.58 39.91 -13.08
N SER A 573 24.67 39.28 -13.82
CA SER A 573 23.63 39.97 -14.60
C SER A 573 22.26 40.06 -13.90
N GLY A 574 22.17 39.70 -12.60
CA GLY A 574 20.98 39.95 -11.78
C GLY A 574 19.74 39.11 -12.12
N GLY A 575 19.90 38.00 -12.85
CA GLY A 575 18.77 37.12 -13.19
C GLY A 575 18.25 36.34 -11.99
N GLU A 576 17.01 36.58 -11.59
CA GLU A 576 16.30 35.91 -10.46
C GLU A 576 16.14 34.38 -10.61
N ASN A 577 16.52 33.80 -11.76
CA ASN A 577 16.48 32.35 -12.02
C ASN A 577 17.87 31.67 -11.94
N ALA A 578 18.85 32.26 -11.26
CA ALA A 578 20.17 31.63 -11.07
C ALA A 578 20.04 30.31 -10.29
N SER A 579 20.02 29.18 -11.00
CA SER A 579 19.81 27.86 -10.39
C SER A 579 20.86 27.57 -9.32
N HIS A 580 20.44 27.00 -8.19
CA HIS A 580 21.28 26.49 -7.10
C HIS A 580 22.26 25.35 -7.51
N ASP A 581 22.43 25.06 -8.82
CA ASP A 581 23.21 23.93 -9.35
C ASP A 581 24.72 24.19 -9.50
N TRP A 582 25.23 25.37 -9.12
CA TRP A 582 26.67 25.70 -9.25
C TRP A 582 27.57 24.74 -8.47
N MET A 583 27.11 24.27 -7.31
CA MET A 583 27.85 23.34 -6.45
C MET A 583 28.21 22.05 -7.19
N ASN A 584 27.34 21.56 -8.07
CA ASN A 584 27.55 20.30 -8.77
C ASN A 584 28.71 20.42 -9.76
N TRP A 585 28.83 21.56 -10.44
CA TRP A 585 29.95 21.83 -11.35
C TRP A 585 31.25 22.09 -10.60
N VAL A 586 31.20 22.86 -9.52
CA VAL A 586 32.37 23.18 -8.68
C VAL A 586 32.95 21.93 -8.02
N ARG A 587 32.10 21.09 -7.41
CA ARG A 587 32.52 19.82 -6.82
C ARG A 587 33.12 18.86 -7.86
N ALA A 588 32.59 18.83 -9.08
CA ALA A 588 33.10 17.94 -10.14
C ALA A 588 34.56 18.24 -10.56
N VAL A 589 35.07 19.46 -10.31
CA VAL A 589 36.46 19.84 -10.63
C VAL A 589 37.45 19.42 -9.54
N TYR A 590 36.97 19.12 -8.33
CA TYR A 590 37.82 18.90 -7.16
C TYR A 590 38.95 17.88 -7.39
N GLY A 591 38.64 16.72 -7.96
CA GLY A 591 39.64 15.67 -8.26
C GLY A 591 40.65 16.02 -9.36
N THR A 592 40.42 17.11 -10.09
CA THR A 592 41.25 17.56 -11.21
C THR A 592 42.18 18.73 -10.83
N VAL A 593 42.01 19.32 -9.64
CA VAL A 593 42.72 20.54 -9.20
C VAL A 593 44.24 20.45 -9.32
N HIS A 594 44.84 19.33 -8.90
CA HIS A 594 46.30 19.15 -8.95
C HIS A 594 46.86 18.94 -10.37
N THR A 595 45.98 18.63 -11.33
CA THR A 595 46.33 18.39 -12.74
C THR A 595 46.05 19.59 -13.65
N LEU A 596 45.52 20.69 -13.11
CA LEU A 596 45.28 21.92 -13.85
C LEU A 596 46.59 22.63 -14.22
N ASP A 597 46.61 23.27 -15.40
CA ASP A 597 47.68 24.20 -15.76
C ASP A 597 47.56 25.51 -14.96
N SER A 598 48.65 26.28 -14.92
CA SER A 598 48.72 27.51 -14.12
C SER A 598 47.66 28.55 -14.53
N VAL A 599 47.29 28.57 -15.81
CA VAL A 599 46.27 29.48 -16.36
C VAL A 599 44.87 29.05 -15.91
N SER A 600 44.51 27.78 -16.04
CA SER A 600 43.20 27.27 -15.62
C SER A 600 43.02 27.34 -14.11
N SER A 601 44.07 27.09 -13.32
CA SER A 601 44.03 27.23 -11.86
C SER A 601 43.75 28.67 -11.41
N ARG A 602 44.42 29.66 -12.03
CA ARG A 602 44.18 31.08 -11.75
C ARG A 602 42.78 31.51 -12.16
N ASN A 603 42.33 31.08 -13.34
CA ASN A 603 40.97 31.39 -13.82
C ASN A 603 39.92 30.81 -12.88
N LEU A 604 40.05 29.52 -12.51
CA LEU A 604 39.12 28.87 -11.58
C LEU A 604 39.13 29.55 -10.20
N TRP A 605 40.29 29.95 -9.68
CA TRP A 605 40.40 30.70 -8.42
C TRP A 605 39.61 32.02 -8.45
N CYS A 606 39.73 32.78 -9.55
CA CYS A 606 38.97 34.00 -9.75
C CYS A 606 37.46 33.74 -9.83
N GLU A 607 37.04 32.70 -10.58
CA GLU A 607 35.62 32.32 -10.70
C GLU A 607 35.01 31.90 -9.35
N LEU A 608 35.72 31.09 -8.55
CA LEU A 608 35.23 30.66 -7.23
C LEU A 608 35.10 31.83 -6.23
N SER A 609 36.01 32.80 -6.31
CA SER A 609 35.97 34.00 -5.45
C SER A 609 34.73 34.87 -5.73
N LEU A 610 34.26 34.89 -6.97
CA LEU A 610 33.05 35.62 -7.37
C LEU A 610 31.78 34.94 -6.84
N ILE A 611 31.74 33.61 -6.85
CA ILE A 611 30.61 32.83 -6.30
C ILE A 611 30.45 33.07 -4.79
N GLU A 612 31.57 33.14 -4.05
CA GLU A 612 31.57 33.38 -2.60
C GLU A 612 31.10 34.80 -2.23
N GLN A 613 31.44 35.80 -3.05
CA GLN A 613 31.08 37.21 -2.80
C GLN A 613 29.61 37.53 -3.10
N GLN A 614 28.98 36.79 -4.03
CA GLN A 614 27.65 37.12 -4.56
C GLN A 614 26.54 36.15 -4.16
N SER A 615 26.87 34.91 -3.79
CA SER A 615 25.87 34.01 -3.21
C SER A 615 25.83 34.18 -1.68
N THR A 616 24.64 34.46 -1.13
CA THR A 616 24.38 34.18 0.28
C THR A 616 24.45 32.66 0.46
N CYS A 617 25.66 32.11 0.65
CA CYS A 617 25.86 30.70 0.96
C CYS A 617 25.00 30.35 2.18
N SER A 618 23.83 29.77 1.94
CA SER A 618 22.77 29.59 2.94
C SER A 618 23.00 28.34 3.79
N SER A 619 23.93 27.48 3.37
CA SER A 619 24.29 26.23 4.07
C SER A 619 25.79 26.16 4.38
N SER A 620 26.13 25.53 5.51
CA SER A 620 27.51 25.27 5.92
C SER A 620 28.29 24.43 4.90
N GLU A 621 27.62 23.50 4.22
CA GLU A 621 28.21 22.62 3.20
C GLU A 621 28.71 23.39 1.96
N GLN A 622 27.96 24.40 1.51
CA GLN A 622 28.36 25.26 0.38
C GLN A 622 29.67 26.00 0.66
N ARG A 623 29.77 26.56 1.87
CA ARG A 623 30.94 27.31 2.30
C ARG A 623 32.16 26.39 2.45
N MET A 624 31.97 25.22 3.05
CA MET A 624 33.04 24.24 3.25
C MET A 624 33.62 23.77 1.90
N LEU A 625 32.77 23.43 0.92
CA LEU A 625 33.22 23.03 -0.42
C LEU A 625 34.08 24.10 -1.11
N LEU A 626 33.67 25.37 -1.03
CA LEU A 626 34.42 26.48 -1.63
C LEU A 626 35.76 26.68 -0.92
N VAL A 627 35.76 26.67 0.41
CA VAL A 627 36.99 26.82 1.22
C VAL A 627 37.97 25.69 0.91
N ASP A 628 37.51 24.44 0.90
CA ASP A 628 38.36 23.26 0.65
C ASP A 628 38.91 23.25 -0.78
N LEU A 629 38.10 23.58 -1.78
CA LEU A 629 38.53 23.62 -3.17
C LEU A 629 39.53 24.76 -3.40
N ARG A 630 39.30 25.94 -2.80
CA ARG A 630 40.25 27.04 -2.84
C ARG A 630 41.55 26.64 -2.14
N ALA A 631 41.51 26.12 -0.92
CA ALA A 631 42.71 25.65 -0.22
C ALA A 631 43.51 24.66 -1.08
N SER A 632 42.84 23.69 -1.71
CA SER A 632 43.46 22.71 -2.62
C SER A 632 44.08 23.37 -3.86
N LEU A 633 43.40 24.36 -4.46
CA LEU A 633 43.93 25.15 -5.58
C LEU A 633 45.15 25.98 -5.19
N LEU A 634 45.13 26.61 -4.01
CA LEU A 634 46.26 27.38 -3.49
C LEU A 634 47.49 26.48 -3.35
N VAL A 635 47.33 25.31 -2.73
CA VAL A 635 48.39 24.30 -2.57
C VAL A 635 48.92 23.83 -3.92
N ALA A 636 48.04 23.61 -4.90
CA ALA A 636 48.44 23.22 -6.26
C ALA A 636 49.19 24.33 -7.03
N MET A 637 48.99 25.60 -6.67
CA MET A 637 49.66 26.76 -7.29
C MET A 637 51.00 27.12 -6.64
N LEU A 638 51.33 26.58 -5.46
CA LEU A 638 52.62 26.83 -4.79
C LEU A 638 53.79 26.13 -5.55
N PRO A 639 54.90 26.83 -5.83
CA PRO A 639 56.06 26.23 -6.48
C PRO A 639 56.70 25.17 -5.56
N GLY A 640 56.81 23.93 -6.06
CA GLY A 640 57.44 22.79 -5.35
C GLY A 640 56.49 21.69 -4.87
N SER A 641 55.16 21.91 -4.86
CA SER A 641 54.18 20.93 -4.34
C SER A 641 53.89 19.74 -5.26
N LYS A 642 54.31 19.79 -6.54
CA LYS A 642 54.14 18.66 -7.48
C LYS A 642 54.97 17.42 -7.12
N ALA A 643 56.03 17.58 -6.31
CA ALA A 643 56.95 16.49 -5.95
C ALA A 643 56.50 15.67 -4.73
N THR A 644 55.62 16.22 -3.87
CA THR A 644 55.23 15.58 -2.60
C THR A 644 53.96 14.74 -2.69
N VAL A 645 52.99 15.08 -3.55
CA VAL A 645 51.72 14.34 -3.64
C VAL A 645 51.83 13.01 -4.40
N GLN A 646 52.88 12.82 -5.23
CA GLN A 646 53.15 11.53 -5.88
C GLN A 646 53.77 10.47 -4.96
N ARG A 647 54.32 10.86 -3.79
CA ARG A 647 54.94 9.92 -2.83
C ARG A 647 53.95 9.30 -1.83
N ASP A 648 52.81 9.94 -1.58
CA ASP A 648 51.81 9.46 -0.60
C ASP A 648 50.64 8.67 -1.24
N ARG A 649 50.74 8.31 -2.53
CA ARG A 649 49.73 7.49 -3.25
C ARG A 649 50.31 6.27 -3.98
N SER A 650 51.53 5.83 -3.65
CA SER A 650 52.07 4.54 -4.07
C SER A 650 51.76 3.45 -3.07
#